data_AF-A0A517ZAM0-F1
#
_entry.id   AF-A0A517ZAM0-F1
#
_cell.length_a   1.000
_cell.length_b   1.000
_cell.length_c   1.000
_cell.angle_alpha   90.00
_cell.angle_beta   90.00
_cell.angle_gamma   90.00
#
_symmetry.space_group_name_H-M   'P 1'
#
loop_
_entity.id
_entity.type
_entity.pdbx_description
1 polymer ?
#
loop_
_entity_poly.entity_id
_entity_poly.type
_entity_poly.pdbx_seq_one_letter_code
_entity_poly.pdbx_strand_id
1 'polypeptide(L)'
;MKHRNRFSILLVLAIVSLLFVSTSARAADRPNVLLILVDDLKPALGCYGDEHAKSPNIDALAARGMRFDLAYCNQAVCAPSRFTLMLGSHSTSTGLYGLGSQLRQILPDAVTMPQHFARHGGYHTESLGKVFHIGHGNYGDPESFIAPHFKEKVIEYLDPASTDGGQLTREEAFFTNQKLGEIRSLPRGAAFESPDVADIAYADGRVARETVERLREAKKRRENDGTPFFIAAGFARPHLPFSAPQKYWDMYDPAMLPMPQYEELPKDAPAVAGKRGGEITNYKPCPTDPKAEFSEELKRKLIHGYYASTSYVDAQIGKVIDELDRLELADSTIIVLWGDHGFHLGDLGIWTKHTNYEQANRIPILIAAPGVTTPGSSTRQPAESVDIFPTVAELAGLPAPDGPQPIDGVSLVPVLKDPETRVRDHAYHAYPKQKLGRAIRTERYRLVEWRPYGDADTPAEYELYDYQSDPLETRNLAADRPDVVASLKQILARYPQPVDRNRRTASVTTPQIANRPLSIVGSVRKASANGVIVAQGGREHGYAVHVLDGRLAFDVRVNGKVTRVMAEESSPKRFDFEAMLTADRMTLSVNGKQVAGSASPGLIPVQPKDGMDIGRDELSAAGDYTAPNPFEGKVVKVVVTPGPEPKDDDEGNAKEADAFPDSAFIEVPTDRKPGPVMEAATIRAGLKSHDRALYIKAGWIRDPYITLGPDGDYYLTGTQPREGDPREAENPYNIGLGDESIVGDEVRVWRSSDLIEWENLGAVFTVEDTMKARSGQEINRRLIWAPEVHWLGDRWAVLHCPRRHSSLALSAGRELKGPWTHPMQGKMGQRHDPSLFTDDDGTRYLLWGNTFVAPLSDDLSRYTAEPVRIDPAGSRPGPDGKPISRIGHEGATMIKVGGKYVHLGTAWSTDEGRKGSYNLYYSVADRITGPYGPRQFAGRFLGHGTPFQDKNGKWWCTAFFNANVPPLSREGIETRDLGENAQTINEQGVTIVPLDVRLLDSGEVSIRAKDPAYAVPGPDEAQEF
;
A
#
# COMPACT_ATOMS: atom_id res chain seq x y z
N MET A 1 67.72 13.80 -53.34
CA MET A 1 66.69 12.74 -53.28
C MET A 1 65.75 12.99 -52.10
N LYS A 2 64.73 13.85 -52.28
CA LYS A 2 63.86 14.37 -51.20
C LYS A 2 62.41 13.83 -51.25
N HIS A 3 62.22 12.63 -51.79
CA HIS A 3 60.86 12.05 -51.98
C HIS A 3 60.59 10.75 -51.21
N ARG A 4 61.53 10.22 -50.40
CA ARG A 4 61.33 8.95 -49.70
C ARG A 4 60.80 9.04 -48.26
N ASN A 5 60.76 10.23 -47.64
CA ASN A 5 60.31 10.38 -46.25
C ASN A 5 58.85 10.82 -46.08
N ARG A 6 58.12 11.17 -47.15
CA ARG A 6 56.72 11.60 -47.02
C ARG A 6 55.74 10.42 -47.00
N PHE A 7 56.03 9.32 -47.68
CA PHE A 7 55.14 8.15 -47.73
C PHE A 7 55.13 7.36 -46.41
N SER A 8 56.27 7.24 -45.72
CA SER A 8 56.33 6.55 -44.43
C SER A 8 55.66 7.35 -43.31
N ILE A 9 55.71 8.68 -43.35
CA ILE A 9 55.03 9.55 -42.36
C ILE A 9 53.52 9.55 -42.60
N LEU A 10 53.05 9.54 -43.85
CA LEU A 10 51.62 9.42 -44.18
C LEU A 10 51.05 8.04 -43.87
N LEU A 11 51.81 6.97 -44.03
CA LEU A 11 51.38 5.61 -43.66
C LEU A 11 51.35 5.40 -42.15
N VAL A 12 52.31 5.96 -41.40
CA VAL A 12 52.30 5.93 -39.92
C VAL A 12 51.19 6.82 -39.37
N LEU A 13 50.90 7.98 -39.96
CA LEU A 13 49.74 8.81 -39.57
C LEU A 13 48.41 8.14 -39.94
N ALA A 14 48.30 7.43 -41.06
CA ALA A 14 47.11 6.66 -41.40
C ALA A 14 46.91 5.45 -40.47
N ILE A 15 47.97 4.77 -40.05
CA ILE A 15 47.89 3.65 -39.09
C ILE A 15 47.63 4.17 -37.67
N VAL A 16 48.18 5.32 -37.28
CA VAL A 16 47.85 5.97 -35.99
C VAL A 16 46.43 6.52 -36.01
N SER A 17 45.93 7.06 -37.13
CA SER A 17 44.52 7.43 -37.28
C SER A 17 43.58 6.20 -37.33
N LEU A 18 43.99 5.07 -37.90
CA LEU A 18 43.22 3.81 -37.78
C LEU A 18 43.28 3.21 -36.37
N LEU A 19 44.35 3.44 -35.60
CA LEU A 19 44.45 3.04 -34.19
C LEU A 19 43.71 4.01 -33.23
N PHE A 20 43.50 5.26 -33.63
CA PHE A 20 42.68 6.24 -32.89
C PHE A 20 41.20 6.29 -33.34
N VAL A 21 40.83 5.64 -34.44
CA VAL A 21 39.42 5.38 -34.79
C VAL A 21 38.89 4.11 -34.08
N SER A 22 39.74 3.35 -33.38
CA SER A 22 39.33 2.21 -32.55
C SER A 22 39.04 2.55 -31.08
N THR A 23 38.98 3.82 -30.69
CA THR A 23 38.64 4.25 -29.31
C THR A 23 37.32 5.03 -29.23
N SER A 24 36.41 4.78 -30.16
CA SER A 24 34.98 5.06 -29.96
C SER A 24 34.19 3.78 -30.16
N ALA A 25 34.52 2.75 -29.38
CA ALA A 25 33.49 1.88 -28.84
C ALA A 25 32.61 2.76 -27.94
N ARG A 26 31.74 3.52 -28.61
CA ARG A 26 30.62 4.25 -28.06
C ARG A 26 29.97 3.34 -27.03
N ALA A 27 29.61 3.89 -25.87
CA ALA A 27 28.83 3.21 -24.85
C ALA A 27 27.73 2.36 -25.50
N ALA A 28 28.03 1.08 -25.69
CA ALA A 28 27.10 0.08 -26.18
C ALA A 28 26.89 -0.86 -25.00
N ASP A 29 25.69 -1.23 -24.62
CA ASP A 29 24.35 -0.83 -25.06
C ASP A 29 23.46 -1.58 -24.07
N ARG A 30 23.28 -1.10 -22.83
CA ARG A 30 22.32 -1.76 -21.93
C ARG A 30 20.95 -1.65 -22.60
N PRO A 31 20.34 -2.77 -23.03
CA PRO A 31 19.08 -2.71 -23.75
C PRO A 31 18.01 -2.15 -22.81
N ASN A 32 17.02 -1.46 -23.33
CA ASN A 32 15.84 -1.18 -22.53
C ASN A 32 15.03 -2.47 -22.34
N VAL A 33 14.09 -2.45 -21.40
CA VAL A 33 13.14 -3.55 -21.19
C VAL A 33 11.72 -3.01 -21.27
N LEU A 34 10.94 -3.56 -22.20
CA LEU A 34 9.49 -3.39 -22.25
C LEU A 34 8.83 -4.74 -21.90
N LEU A 35 8.24 -4.79 -20.71
CA LEU A 35 7.53 -5.96 -20.20
C LEU A 35 6.03 -5.75 -20.35
N ILE A 36 5.41 -6.46 -21.29
CA ILE A 36 3.99 -6.41 -21.62
C ILE A 36 3.29 -7.54 -20.88
N LEU A 37 2.42 -7.19 -19.95
CA LEU A 37 1.69 -8.14 -19.09
C LEU A 37 0.22 -8.10 -19.47
N VAL A 38 -0.37 -9.26 -19.79
CA VAL A 38 -1.79 -9.36 -20.17
C VAL A 38 -2.51 -10.30 -19.22
N ASP A 39 -3.52 -9.78 -18.55
CA ASP A 39 -4.31 -10.49 -17.54
C ASP A 39 -5.27 -11.50 -18.20
N ASP A 40 -5.27 -12.74 -17.73
CA ASP A 40 -6.12 -13.85 -18.21
C ASP A 40 -5.90 -14.25 -19.69
N LEU A 41 -4.77 -13.87 -20.29
CA LEU A 41 -4.47 -14.18 -21.68
C LEU A 41 -3.99 -15.62 -21.85
N LYS A 42 -4.80 -16.45 -22.50
CA LYS A 42 -4.40 -17.76 -23.02
C LYS A 42 -3.87 -17.64 -24.47
N PRO A 43 -3.22 -18.68 -25.02
CA PRO A 43 -2.78 -18.74 -26.42
C PRO A 43 -3.89 -18.77 -27.51
N ALA A 44 -5.00 -18.07 -27.31
CA ALA A 44 -6.05 -17.85 -28.32
C ALA A 44 -5.63 -16.69 -29.25
N LEU A 45 -4.53 -16.91 -29.98
CA LEU A 45 -3.81 -15.92 -30.79
C LEU A 45 -3.46 -16.54 -32.15
N GLY A 46 -3.45 -15.72 -33.21
CA GLY A 46 -3.15 -16.17 -34.56
C GLY A 46 -1.76 -16.80 -34.67
N CYS A 47 -0.76 -16.18 -34.04
CA CYS A 47 0.58 -16.73 -33.96
C CYS A 47 0.69 -18.01 -33.14
N TYR A 48 -0.33 -18.43 -32.39
CA TYR A 48 -0.40 -19.74 -31.72
C TYR A 48 -1.25 -20.78 -32.48
N GLY A 49 -1.74 -20.43 -33.67
CA GLY A 49 -2.52 -21.31 -34.55
C GLY A 49 -4.03 -21.23 -34.34
N ASP A 50 -4.54 -20.23 -33.61
CA ASP A 50 -5.97 -19.98 -33.53
C ASP A 50 -6.45 -19.25 -34.79
N GLU A 51 -7.16 -19.96 -35.67
CA GLU A 51 -7.64 -19.44 -36.95
C GLU A 51 -8.73 -18.36 -36.81
N HIS A 52 -9.39 -18.29 -35.65
CA HIS A 52 -10.44 -17.33 -35.37
C HIS A 52 -9.89 -16.04 -34.79
N ALA A 53 -8.79 -16.11 -34.03
CA ALA A 53 -8.18 -14.96 -33.39
C ALA A 53 -7.81 -13.85 -34.40
N LYS A 54 -8.02 -12.60 -33.98
CA LYS A 54 -7.65 -11.39 -34.73
C LYS A 54 -6.64 -10.62 -33.89
N SER A 55 -5.40 -11.10 -33.89
CA SER A 55 -4.30 -10.56 -33.08
C SER A 55 -3.10 -10.10 -33.92
N PRO A 56 -3.28 -9.28 -34.98
CA PRO A 56 -2.22 -8.98 -35.93
C PRO A 56 -0.98 -8.32 -35.30
N ASN A 57 -1.12 -7.57 -34.20
CA ASN A 57 0.00 -6.87 -33.58
C ASN A 57 0.86 -7.79 -32.72
N ILE A 58 0.22 -8.66 -31.93
CA ILE A 58 0.89 -9.72 -31.17
C ILE A 58 1.53 -10.73 -32.15
N ASP A 59 0.87 -11.02 -33.27
CA ASP A 59 1.41 -11.88 -34.32
C ASP A 59 2.66 -11.27 -34.97
N ALA A 60 2.65 -9.96 -35.22
CA ALA A 60 3.83 -9.23 -35.68
C ALA A 60 4.96 -9.22 -34.63
N LEU A 61 4.63 -9.10 -33.34
CA LEU A 61 5.61 -9.23 -32.26
C LEU A 61 6.23 -10.64 -32.22
N ALA A 62 5.44 -11.69 -32.40
CA ALA A 62 5.94 -13.05 -32.52
C ALA A 62 6.87 -13.22 -33.73
N ALA A 63 6.52 -12.59 -34.87
CA ALA A 63 7.37 -12.57 -36.07
C ALA A 63 8.69 -11.80 -35.88
N ARG A 64 8.73 -10.84 -34.94
CA ARG A 64 9.95 -10.11 -34.56
C ARG A 64 10.84 -10.90 -33.60
N GLY A 65 10.26 -11.74 -32.74
CA GLY A 65 10.95 -12.45 -31.68
C GLY A 65 10.92 -13.96 -31.81
N MET A 66 10.94 -14.63 -30.66
CA MET A 66 10.74 -16.07 -30.50
C MET A 66 9.46 -16.34 -29.71
N ARG A 67 8.65 -17.29 -30.20
CA ARG A 67 7.44 -17.80 -29.53
C ARG A 67 7.73 -19.10 -28.78
N PHE A 68 7.28 -19.21 -27.54
CA PHE A 68 7.36 -20.46 -26.76
C PHE A 68 6.03 -21.22 -26.83
N ASP A 69 6.02 -22.36 -27.52
CA ASP A 69 4.79 -23.13 -27.74
C ASP A 69 4.27 -23.79 -26.45
N LEU A 70 5.17 -24.08 -25.52
CA LEU A 70 4.93 -24.77 -24.25
C LEU A 70 5.33 -23.89 -23.05
N ALA A 71 4.69 -22.73 -22.92
CA ALA A 71 4.86 -21.85 -21.77
C ALA A 71 3.72 -22.02 -20.75
N TYR A 72 4.07 -22.02 -19.46
CA TYR A 72 3.13 -22.28 -18.36
C TYR A 72 3.26 -21.25 -17.22
N CYS A 73 2.13 -20.78 -16.69
CA CYS A 73 2.12 -20.08 -15.42
C CYS A 73 2.38 -21.07 -14.28
N ASN A 74 3.06 -20.62 -13.22
CA ASN A 74 3.35 -21.50 -12.08
C ASN A 74 2.16 -21.64 -11.10
N GLN A 75 1.15 -20.78 -11.19
CA GLN A 75 -0.11 -20.91 -10.47
C GLN A 75 -1.22 -20.09 -11.16
N ALA A 76 -2.31 -20.75 -11.57
CA ALA A 76 -3.40 -20.13 -12.36
C ALA A 76 -4.35 -19.21 -11.56
N VAL A 77 -3.81 -18.10 -11.02
CA VAL A 77 -4.55 -16.99 -10.40
C VAL A 77 -3.67 -15.72 -10.32
N CYS A 78 -4.25 -14.54 -10.54
CA CYS A 78 -3.50 -13.29 -10.79
C CYS A 78 -2.39 -12.97 -9.78
N ALA A 79 -2.71 -12.76 -8.49
CA ALA A 79 -1.72 -12.25 -7.54
C ALA A 79 -0.51 -13.21 -7.37
N PRO A 80 -0.72 -14.51 -7.09
CA PRO A 80 0.37 -15.49 -7.06
C PRO A 80 1.20 -15.54 -8.34
N SER A 81 0.58 -15.57 -9.53
CA SER A 81 1.33 -15.64 -10.78
C SER A 81 2.20 -14.40 -11.01
N ARG A 82 1.67 -13.22 -10.67
CA ARG A 82 2.40 -11.94 -10.76
C ARG A 82 3.54 -11.87 -9.76
N PHE A 83 3.37 -12.40 -8.55
CA PHE A 83 4.49 -12.53 -7.61
C PHE A 83 5.56 -13.48 -8.13
N THR A 84 5.16 -14.62 -8.70
CA THR A 84 6.08 -15.57 -9.32
C THR A 84 6.91 -14.93 -10.44
N LEU A 85 6.27 -14.17 -11.34
CA LEU A 85 6.98 -13.42 -12.38
C LEU A 85 7.99 -12.43 -11.77
N MET A 86 7.54 -11.63 -10.80
CA MET A 86 8.34 -10.53 -10.24
C MET A 86 9.47 -11.01 -9.34
N LEU A 87 9.34 -12.19 -8.71
CA LEU A 87 10.33 -12.74 -7.79
C LEU A 87 11.24 -13.79 -8.42
N GLY A 88 10.83 -14.39 -9.55
CA GLY A 88 11.52 -15.54 -10.11
C GLY A 88 11.38 -16.80 -9.24
N SER A 89 10.32 -16.88 -8.43
CA SER A 89 10.10 -17.94 -7.43
C SER A 89 8.73 -18.58 -7.58
N HIS A 90 8.63 -19.89 -7.38
CA HIS A 90 7.34 -20.57 -7.33
C HIS A 90 6.55 -20.12 -6.10
N SER A 91 5.21 -20.14 -6.21
CA SER A 91 4.33 -19.85 -5.06
C SER A 91 4.56 -20.84 -3.91
N THR A 92 4.95 -22.08 -4.22
CA THR A 92 5.31 -23.11 -3.22
C THR A 92 6.59 -22.81 -2.46
N SER A 93 7.53 -22.07 -3.06
CA SER A 93 8.79 -21.67 -2.43
C SER A 93 8.62 -20.44 -1.53
N THR A 94 7.66 -19.58 -1.85
CA THR A 94 7.44 -18.29 -1.16
C THR A 94 6.27 -18.30 -0.18
N GLY A 95 5.34 -19.24 -0.31
CA GLY A 95 4.06 -19.21 0.42
C GLY A 95 3.04 -18.23 -0.14
N LEU A 96 3.30 -17.55 -1.26
CA LEU A 96 2.39 -16.56 -1.85
C LEU A 96 1.27 -17.24 -2.66
N TYR A 97 0.39 -17.99 -2.00
CA TYR A 97 -0.67 -18.80 -2.64
C TYR A 97 -1.99 -18.07 -2.92
N GLY A 98 -2.29 -16.99 -2.20
CA GLY A 98 -3.65 -16.44 -2.14
C GLY A 98 -3.81 -15.10 -2.84
N LEU A 99 -5.04 -14.82 -3.28
CA LEU A 99 -5.42 -13.53 -3.87
C LEU A 99 -5.37 -12.34 -2.91
N GLY A 100 -5.26 -12.54 -1.59
CA GLY A 100 -5.20 -11.46 -0.58
C GLY A 100 -3.89 -11.42 0.19
N SER A 101 -2.80 -11.91 -0.40
CA SER A 101 -1.47 -11.98 0.22
C SER A 101 -0.65 -10.75 -0.15
N GLN A 102 -0.36 -9.86 0.80
CA GLN A 102 0.55 -8.74 0.54
C GLN A 102 2.00 -9.22 0.52
N LEU A 103 2.73 -8.89 -0.55
CA LEU A 103 4.12 -9.32 -0.76
C LEU A 103 5.00 -9.04 0.46
N ARG A 104 5.09 -7.77 0.85
CA ARG A 104 5.97 -7.29 1.94
C ARG A 104 5.56 -7.76 3.33
N GLN A 105 4.34 -8.28 3.50
CA GLN A 105 3.96 -8.90 4.77
C GLN A 105 4.49 -10.33 4.91
N ILE A 106 4.71 -11.01 3.79
CA ILE A 106 5.13 -12.42 3.76
C ILE A 106 6.63 -12.52 3.50
N LEU A 107 7.16 -11.66 2.63
CA LEU A 107 8.58 -11.52 2.33
C LEU A 107 8.94 -10.03 2.39
N PRO A 108 9.20 -9.47 3.58
CA PRO A 108 9.50 -8.04 3.75
C PRO A 108 10.65 -7.57 2.86
N ASP A 109 11.75 -8.34 2.85
CA ASP A 109 12.98 -7.98 2.16
C ASP A 109 13.08 -8.53 0.73
N ALA A 110 11.96 -8.98 0.14
CA ALA A 110 11.94 -9.58 -1.20
C ALA A 110 12.65 -8.69 -2.23
N VAL A 111 13.44 -9.28 -3.11
CA VAL A 111 14.05 -8.55 -4.23
C VAL A 111 13.25 -8.86 -5.50
N THR A 112 12.57 -7.85 -6.05
CA THR A 112 11.79 -8.01 -7.28
C THR A 112 12.60 -7.70 -8.54
N MET A 113 12.13 -8.18 -9.69
CA MET A 113 12.75 -7.94 -10.99
C MET A 113 13.01 -6.45 -11.25
N PRO A 114 12.04 -5.53 -11.09
CA PRO A 114 12.32 -4.11 -11.30
C PRO A 114 13.32 -3.54 -10.27
N GLN A 115 13.32 -4.01 -9.02
CA GLN A 115 14.33 -3.60 -8.02
C GLN A 115 15.73 -4.05 -8.40
N HIS A 116 15.88 -5.28 -8.91
CA HIS A 116 17.16 -5.78 -9.40
C HIS A 116 17.70 -4.94 -10.56
N PHE A 117 16.84 -4.59 -11.51
CA PHE A 117 17.17 -3.73 -12.65
C PHE A 117 17.58 -2.32 -12.22
N ALA A 118 16.85 -1.72 -11.27
CA ALA A 118 17.21 -0.43 -10.69
C ALA A 118 18.58 -0.50 -9.99
N ARG A 119 18.76 -1.47 -9.09
CA ARG A 119 19.97 -1.60 -8.25
C ARG A 119 21.23 -1.92 -9.04
N HIS A 120 21.17 -2.88 -9.96
CA HIS A 120 22.37 -3.39 -10.64
C HIS A 120 22.58 -2.80 -12.02
N GLY A 121 21.51 -2.38 -12.69
CA GLY A 121 21.58 -1.86 -14.06
C GLY A 121 21.47 -0.34 -14.16
N GLY A 122 21.05 0.34 -13.09
CA GLY A 122 20.74 1.77 -13.10
C GLY A 122 19.51 2.10 -13.96
N TYR A 123 18.59 1.15 -14.12
CA TYR A 123 17.39 1.35 -14.92
C TYR A 123 16.41 2.27 -14.20
N HIS A 124 15.77 3.15 -14.95
CA HIS A 124 14.57 3.81 -14.46
C HIS A 124 13.38 2.88 -14.64
N THR A 125 12.83 2.40 -13.52
CA THR A 125 11.79 1.37 -13.51
C THR A 125 10.41 1.98 -13.29
N GLU A 126 9.48 1.66 -14.18
CA GLU A 126 8.12 2.22 -14.21
C GLU A 126 7.07 1.11 -14.34
N SER A 127 5.87 1.35 -13.84
CA SER A 127 4.75 0.41 -13.90
C SER A 127 3.43 1.11 -14.22
N LEU A 128 2.65 0.50 -15.12
CA LEU A 128 1.39 1.05 -15.60
C LEU A 128 0.30 -0.03 -15.67
N GLY A 129 -0.91 0.30 -15.25
CA GLY A 129 -2.06 -0.61 -15.31
C GLY A 129 -1.94 -1.78 -14.33
N LYS A 130 -2.32 -3.00 -14.75
CA LYS A 130 -2.28 -4.18 -13.86
C LYS A 130 -0.91 -4.86 -13.93
N VAL A 131 0.03 -4.45 -13.08
CA VAL A 131 1.38 -5.05 -12.99
C VAL A 131 1.46 -6.01 -11.80
N PHE A 132 1.48 -5.48 -10.58
CA PHE A 132 1.09 -6.25 -9.40
C PHE A 132 -0.44 -6.30 -9.30
N HIS A 133 -0.95 -7.31 -8.60
CA HIS A 133 -2.38 -7.38 -8.34
C HIS A 133 -2.80 -6.30 -7.34
N ILE A 134 -3.79 -5.50 -7.72
CA ILE A 134 -4.47 -4.51 -6.86
C ILE A 134 -5.91 -4.97 -6.71
N GLY A 135 -6.41 -5.01 -5.49
CA GLY A 135 -7.71 -5.60 -5.16
C GLY A 135 -7.58 -6.83 -4.26
N HIS A 136 -8.71 -7.31 -3.75
CA HIS A 136 -8.80 -8.48 -2.88
C HIS A 136 -7.94 -8.39 -1.60
N GLY A 137 -7.65 -7.17 -1.13
CA GLY A 137 -6.78 -6.86 0.01
C GLY A 137 -5.33 -6.48 -0.36
N ASN A 138 -5.00 -6.43 -1.66
CA ASN A 138 -3.67 -6.02 -2.15
C ASN A 138 -3.68 -4.59 -2.65
N TYR A 139 -2.54 -3.92 -2.47
CA TYR A 139 -2.35 -2.51 -2.82
C TYR A 139 -1.21 -2.32 -3.84
N GLY A 140 -0.73 -3.40 -4.46
CA GLY A 140 0.49 -3.41 -5.28
C GLY A 140 1.76 -3.51 -4.42
N ASP A 141 2.90 -3.18 -5.03
CA ASP A 141 4.21 -3.09 -4.36
C ASP A 141 4.97 -1.85 -4.87
N PRO A 142 4.69 -0.64 -4.36
CA PRO A 142 5.31 0.59 -4.85
C PRO A 142 6.84 0.58 -4.69
N GLU A 143 7.36 -0.11 -3.67
CA GLU A 143 8.80 -0.28 -3.43
C GLU A 143 9.53 -0.95 -4.60
N SER A 144 8.80 -1.64 -5.49
CA SER A 144 9.40 -2.28 -6.66
C SER A 144 9.92 -1.29 -7.70
N PHE A 145 9.32 -0.11 -7.82
CA PHE A 145 9.54 0.80 -8.95
C PHE A 145 10.07 2.16 -8.49
N ILE A 146 10.87 2.81 -9.35
CA ILE A 146 11.35 4.17 -9.10
C ILE A 146 10.25 5.19 -9.35
N ALA A 147 9.52 5.03 -10.47
CA ALA A 147 8.42 5.91 -10.79
C ALA A 147 7.14 5.50 -10.04
N PRO A 148 6.31 6.47 -9.61
CA PRO A 148 4.97 6.18 -9.10
C PRO A 148 4.16 5.37 -10.10
N HIS A 149 3.44 4.37 -9.59
CA HIS A 149 2.62 3.49 -10.40
C HIS A 149 1.43 4.25 -11.03
N PHE A 150 1.29 4.15 -12.36
CA PHE A 150 0.10 4.65 -13.06
C PHE A 150 -1.06 3.66 -12.91
N LYS A 151 -1.99 3.98 -12.01
CA LYS A 151 -3.14 3.14 -11.65
C LYS A 151 -4.29 3.34 -12.63
N GLU A 152 -4.86 2.24 -13.09
CA GLU A 152 -6.10 2.22 -13.86
C GLU A 152 -7.05 1.13 -13.36
N LYS A 153 -8.31 1.22 -13.75
CA LYS A 153 -9.33 0.25 -13.33
C LYS A 153 -9.10 -1.11 -13.99
N VAL A 154 -9.12 -2.18 -13.18
CA VAL A 154 -9.23 -3.54 -13.72
C VAL A 154 -10.67 -3.85 -14.09
N ILE A 155 -11.63 -3.51 -13.23
CA ILE A 155 -13.06 -3.70 -13.51
C ILE A 155 -13.66 -2.35 -13.88
N GLU A 156 -14.22 -2.26 -15.08
CA GLU A 156 -14.79 -1.02 -15.60
C GLU A 156 -16.01 -1.32 -16.47
N TYR A 157 -17.04 -0.47 -16.31
CA TYR A 157 -18.26 -0.45 -17.10
C TYR A 157 -18.54 0.97 -17.56
N LEU A 158 -19.00 1.11 -18.80
CA LEU A 158 -19.43 2.39 -19.37
C LEU A 158 -20.95 2.47 -19.49
N ASP A 159 -21.63 1.33 -19.67
CA ASP A 159 -23.09 1.28 -19.72
C ASP A 159 -23.66 1.13 -18.29
N PRO A 160 -24.46 2.10 -17.80
CA PRO A 160 -25.13 1.97 -16.50
C PRO A 160 -26.01 0.73 -16.38
N ALA A 161 -26.54 0.18 -17.48
CA ALA A 161 -27.31 -1.07 -17.47
C ALA A 161 -26.46 -2.28 -17.05
N SER A 162 -25.15 -2.25 -17.35
CA SER A 162 -24.19 -3.27 -16.91
C SER A 162 -24.06 -3.33 -15.39
N THR A 163 -24.43 -2.27 -14.67
CA THR A 163 -24.20 -2.08 -13.23
C THR A 163 -25.47 -1.77 -12.44
N ASP A 164 -26.64 -2.23 -12.90
CA ASP A 164 -27.94 -2.00 -12.23
C ASP A 164 -28.23 -0.50 -12.01
N GLY A 165 -27.93 0.33 -13.01
CA GLY A 165 -28.14 1.77 -13.01
C GLY A 165 -26.96 2.57 -12.45
N GLY A 166 -25.72 2.10 -12.63
CA GLY A 166 -24.51 2.80 -12.15
C GLY A 166 -24.10 2.46 -10.72
N GLN A 167 -24.61 1.37 -10.15
CA GLN A 167 -24.26 0.95 -8.79
C GLN A 167 -22.90 0.27 -8.73
N LEU A 168 -22.21 0.37 -7.60
CA LEU A 168 -20.97 -0.35 -7.37
C LEU A 168 -21.22 -1.86 -7.38
N THR A 169 -20.60 -2.57 -8.31
CA THR A 169 -20.75 -4.02 -8.43
C THR A 169 -19.83 -4.78 -7.47
N ARG A 170 -20.13 -6.07 -7.23
CA ARG A 170 -19.30 -6.96 -6.40
C ARG A 170 -17.84 -6.97 -6.84
N GLU A 171 -17.61 -7.08 -8.14
CA GLU A 171 -16.25 -7.21 -8.64
C GLU A 171 -15.49 -5.87 -8.57
N GLU A 172 -16.12 -4.75 -8.95
CA GLU A 172 -15.52 -3.42 -8.72
C GLU A 172 -15.17 -3.22 -7.25
N ALA A 173 -16.02 -3.70 -6.33
CA ALA A 173 -15.76 -3.63 -4.90
C ALA A 173 -14.58 -4.51 -4.46
N PHE A 174 -14.39 -5.70 -5.05
CA PHE A 174 -13.21 -6.53 -4.79
C PHE A 174 -11.93 -5.84 -5.28
N PHE A 175 -11.95 -5.27 -6.49
CA PHE A 175 -10.77 -4.62 -7.07
C PHE A 175 -10.48 -3.22 -6.51
N THR A 176 -11.45 -2.59 -5.84
CA THR A 176 -11.27 -1.33 -5.11
C THR A 176 -11.07 -1.53 -3.61
N ASN A 177 -10.85 -2.77 -3.14
CA ASN A 177 -10.61 -3.10 -1.73
C ASN A 177 -11.68 -2.56 -0.78
N GLN A 178 -12.95 -2.62 -1.18
CA GLN A 178 -14.05 -2.38 -0.26
C GLN A 178 -14.03 -3.44 0.85
N LYS A 179 -14.80 -3.22 1.91
CA LYS A 179 -14.88 -4.13 3.04
C LYS A 179 -15.26 -5.55 2.58
N LEU A 180 -14.28 -6.45 2.54
CA LEU A 180 -14.40 -7.76 1.88
C LEU A 180 -15.61 -8.59 2.37
N GLY A 181 -15.97 -8.47 3.65
CA GLY A 181 -17.13 -9.15 4.25
C GLY A 181 -18.49 -8.63 3.78
N GLU A 182 -18.58 -7.41 3.27
CA GLU A 182 -19.82 -6.75 2.84
C GLU A 182 -20.03 -6.88 1.32
N ILE A 183 -19.00 -7.19 0.54
CA ILE A 183 -19.02 -7.17 -0.93
C ILE A 183 -20.11 -8.07 -1.53
N ARG A 184 -20.37 -9.25 -0.95
CA ARG A 184 -21.37 -10.19 -1.50
C ARG A 184 -22.81 -9.66 -1.48
N SER A 185 -23.08 -8.60 -0.70
CA SER A 185 -24.37 -7.92 -0.66
C SER A 185 -24.60 -6.98 -1.85
N LEU A 186 -23.54 -6.57 -2.56
CA LEU A 186 -23.60 -5.66 -3.70
C LEU A 186 -24.20 -6.34 -4.95
N PRO A 187 -24.72 -5.57 -5.91
CA PRO A 187 -25.21 -6.08 -7.18
C PRO A 187 -24.08 -6.71 -8.04
N ARG A 188 -24.46 -7.60 -8.94
CA ARG A 188 -23.54 -8.24 -9.89
C ARG A 188 -23.45 -7.41 -11.17
N GLY A 189 -22.23 -7.11 -11.61
CA GLY A 189 -21.98 -6.46 -12.89
C GLY A 189 -22.20 -7.40 -14.08
N ALA A 190 -22.40 -6.86 -15.28
CA ALA A 190 -22.52 -7.67 -16.48
C ALA A 190 -21.21 -8.41 -16.80
N ALA A 191 -21.27 -9.66 -17.26
CA ALA A 191 -20.08 -10.42 -17.64
C ALA A 191 -19.41 -9.87 -18.91
N PHE A 192 -20.12 -9.03 -19.66
CA PHE A 192 -19.69 -8.44 -20.92
C PHE A 192 -20.46 -7.15 -21.21
N GLU A 193 -19.83 -6.23 -21.94
CA GLU A 193 -20.48 -5.09 -22.58
C GLU A 193 -19.72 -4.66 -23.84
N SER A 194 -20.42 -4.00 -24.75
CA SER A 194 -19.91 -3.64 -26.08
C SER A 194 -20.43 -2.28 -26.56
N PRO A 195 -20.23 -1.18 -25.82
CA PRO A 195 -20.67 0.14 -26.26
C PRO A 195 -19.84 0.63 -27.46
N ASP A 196 -20.46 1.41 -28.35
CA ASP A 196 -19.76 2.07 -29.46
C ASP A 196 -18.99 3.29 -28.95
N VAL A 197 -17.71 3.09 -28.62
CA VAL A 197 -16.85 4.10 -28.01
C VAL A 197 -15.42 3.99 -28.55
N ALA A 198 -14.62 5.02 -28.31
CA ALA A 198 -13.18 4.98 -28.58
C ALA A 198 -12.45 4.05 -27.60
N ASP A 199 -11.27 3.57 -28.00
CA ASP A 199 -10.44 2.68 -27.17
C ASP A 199 -10.13 3.26 -25.78
N ILE A 200 -9.82 4.55 -25.73
CA ILE A 200 -9.46 5.26 -24.48
C ILE A 200 -10.62 5.38 -23.48
N ALA A 201 -11.84 5.02 -23.89
CA ALA A 201 -12.97 4.96 -22.97
C ALA A 201 -12.79 3.83 -21.94
N TYR A 202 -12.01 2.80 -22.25
CA TYR A 202 -11.62 1.75 -21.30
C TYR A 202 -10.17 1.88 -20.85
N ALA A 203 -9.89 1.33 -19.66
CA ALA A 203 -8.59 1.35 -19.00
C ALA A 203 -7.41 0.98 -19.90
N ASP A 204 -7.48 -0.12 -20.67
CA ASP A 204 -6.35 -0.57 -21.49
C ASP A 204 -5.93 0.43 -22.58
N GLY A 205 -6.88 1.19 -23.15
CA GLY A 205 -6.59 2.26 -24.09
C GLY A 205 -5.90 3.45 -23.41
N ARG A 206 -6.23 3.73 -22.14
CA ARG A 206 -5.55 4.76 -21.33
C ARG A 206 -4.17 4.30 -20.88
N VAL A 207 -4.00 3.02 -20.52
CA VAL A 207 -2.70 2.41 -20.21
C VAL A 207 -1.78 2.45 -21.43
N ALA A 208 -2.26 2.10 -22.62
CA ALA A 208 -1.47 2.19 -23.85
C ALA A 208 -1.04 3.64 -24.15
N ARG A 209 -1.96 4.60 -24.03
CA ARG A 209 -1.65 6.03 -24.20
C ARG A 209 -0.57 6.49 -23.22
N GLU A 210 -0.71 6.19 -21.93
CA GLU A 210 0.29 6.56 -20.93
C GLU A 210 1.63 5.88 -21.21
N THR A 211 1.62 4.59 -21.61
CA THR A 211 2.85 3.86 -21.96
C THR A 211 3.57 4.52 -23.14
N VAL A 212 2.84 4.98 -24.15
CA VAL A 212 3.38 5.76 -25.29
C VAL A 212 4.05 7.05 -24.80
N GLU A 213 3.44 7.78 -23.86
CA GLU A 213 4.07 8.98 -23.29
C GLU A 213 5.33 8.62 -22.47
N ARG A 214 5.31 7.55 -21.66
CA ARG A 214 6.51 7.08 -20.92
C ARG A 214 7.64 6.65 -21.83
N LEU A 215 7.34 6.04 -22.99
CA LEU A 215 8.36 5.71 -23.98
C LEU A 215 9.02 6.97 -24.56
N ARG A 216 8.25 8.03 -24.83
CA ARG A 216 8.79 9.32 -25.30
C ARG A 216 9.68 9.98 -24.25
N GLU A 217 9.26 9.96 -22.99
CA GLU A 217 10.06 10.48 -21.88
C GLU A 217 11.33 9.66 -21.66
N ALA A 218 11.22 8.33 -21.73
CA ALA A 218 12.34 7.43 -21.66
C ALA A 218 13.35 7.66 -22.80
N LYS A 219 12.89 7.93 -24.03
CA LYS A 219 13.77 8.32 -25.15
C LYS A 219 14.58 9.56 -24.80
N LYS A 220 13.91 10.63 -24.36
CA LYS A 220 14.56 11.90 -24.00
C LYS A 220 15.57 11.71 -22.88
N ARG A 221 15.22 10.95 -21.85
CA ARG A 221 16.12 10.60 -20.74
C ARG A 221 17.34 9.84 -21.24
N ARG A 222 17.13 8.80 -22.06
CA ARG A 222 18.21 7.99 -22.65
C ARG A 222 19.17 8.83 -23.50
N GLU A 223 18.65 9.80 -24.26
CA GLU A 223 19.47 10.73 -25.05
C GLU A 223 20.24 11.73 -24.18
N ASN A 224 19.66 12.16 -23.08
CA ASN A 224 20.23 13.16 -22.18
C ASN A 224 21.38 12.60 -21.34
N ASP A 225 21.17 11.44 -20.69
CA ASP A 225 22.11 10.90 -19.69
C ASP A 225 22.43 9.42 -19.86
N GLY A 226 21.88 8.74 -20.87
CA GLY A 226 22.14 7.34 -21.15
C GLY A 226 21.39 6.35 -20.26
N THR A 227 20.47 6.80 -19.39
CA THR A 227 19.72 5.92 -18.49
C THR A 227 18.76 5.00 -19.26
N PRO A 228 18.87 3.65 -19.14
CA PRO A 228 17.94 2.72 -19.75
C PRO A 228 16.59 2.71 -19.01
N PHE A 229 15.52 2.33 -19.71
CA PHE A 229 14.21 2.14 -19.08
C PHE A 229 13.88 0.67 -18.85
N PHE A 230 13.16 0.41 -17.77
CA PHE A 230 12.39 -0.82 -17.56
C PHE A 230 10.93 -0.39 -17.39
N ILE A 231 10.07 -0.69 -18.35
CA ILE A 231 8.65 -0.34 -18.29
C ILE A 231 7.84 -1.63 -18.26
N ALA A 232 7.07 -1.82 -17.19
CA ALA A 232 6.05 -2.85 -17.10
C ALA A 232 4.67 -2.26 -17.45
N ALA A 233 4.12 -2.63 -18.60
CA ALA A 233 2.81 -2.22 -19.07
C ALA A 233 1.80 -3.37 -18.90
N GLY A 234 0.87 -3.20 -17.98
CA GLY A 234 -0.10 -4.22 -17.57
C GLY A 234 -1.50 -3.94 -18.09
N PHE A 235 -1.96 -4.77 -19.02
CA PHE A 235 -3.30 -4.72 -19.60
C PHE A 235 -4.25 -5.69 -18.90
N ALA A 236 -5.49 -5.25 -18.68
CA ALA A 236 -6.50 -5.96 -17.91
C ALA A 236 -7.37 -6.89 -18.77
N ARG A 237 -7.62 -6.59 -20.05
CA ARG A 237 -8.31 -7.53 -20.94
C ARG A 237 -7.34 -8.65 -21.38
N PRO A 238 -7.80 -9.90 -21.57
CA PRO A 238 -9.20 -10.34 -21.59
C PRO A 238 -9.73 -10.90 -20.27
N HIS A 239 -9.36 -10.38 -19.09
CA HIS A 239 -10.04 -10.73 -17.82
C HIS A 239 -11.57 -10.49 -17.94
N LEU A 240 -12.35 -10.87 -16.93
CA LEU A 240 -13.74 -10.39 -16.79
C LEU A 240 -13.80 -8.95 -16.23
N PRO A 241 -14.91 -8.22 -16.39
CA PRO A 241 -15.92 -8.43 -17.42
C PRO A 241 -15.30 -8.27 -18.82
N PHE A 242 -15.85 -8.93 -19.82
CA PHE A 242 -15.44 -8.73 -21.21
C PHE A 242 -16.00 -7.38 -21.71
N SER A 243 -15.43 -6.28 -21.24
CA SER A 243 -15.78 -4.91 -21.62
C SER A 243 -14.79 -4.44 -22.68
N ALA A 244 -15.27 -4.32 -23.92
CA ALA A 244 -14.46 -3.86 -25.05
C ALA A 244 -15.31 -3.05 -26.02
N PRO A 245 -14.75 -2.05 -26.72
CA PRO A 245 -15.51 -1.26 -27.70
C PRO A 245 -16.19 -2.12 -28.78
N GLN A 246 -17.38 -1.73 -29.21
CA GLN A 246 -18.21 -2.49 -30.15
C GLN A 246 -17.45 -2.94 -31.41
N LYS A 247 -16.60 -2.07 -31.97
CA LYS A 247 -15.81 -2.37 -33.17
C LYS A 247 -14.97 -3.66 -33.09
N TYR A 248 -14.56 -4.10 -31.89
CA TYR A 248 -13.82 -5.36 -31.71
C TYR A 248 -14.74 -6.57 -31.61
N TRP A 249 -15.97 -6.39 -31.11
CA TRP A 249 -17.00 -7.41 -31.17
C TRP A 249 -17.41 -7.67 -32.62
N ASP A 250 -17.58 -6.61 -33.40
CA ASP A 250 -17.99 -6.68 -34.81
C ASP A 250 -16.95 -7.34 -35.73
N MET A 251 -15.71 -7.57 -35.25
CA MET A 251 -14.68 -8.33 -35.99
C MET A 251 -15.00 -9.82 -36.13
N TYR A 252 -15.95 -10.32 -35.34
CA TYR A 252 -16.24 -11.74 -35.24
C TYR A 252 -17.70 -12.02 -35.57
N ASP A 253 -17.91 -13.03 -36.42
CA ASP A 253 -19.17 -13.75 -36.44
C ASP A 253 -19.20 -14.73 -35.26
N PRO A 254 -20.09 -14.54 -34.26
CA PRO A 254 -20.13 -15.40 -33.09
C PRO A 254 -20.35 -16.88 -33.47
N ALA A 255 -21.14 -17.14 -34.50
CA ALA A 255 -21.47 -18.51 -34.93
C ALA A 255 -20.24 -19.30 -35.39
N MET A 256 -19.20 -18.59 -35.84
CA MET A 256 -17.95 -19.18 -36.31
C MET A 256 -16.92 -19.41 -35.19
N LEU A 257 -17.14 -18.87 -33.98
CA LEU A 257 -16.22 -19.03 -32.86
C LEU A 257 -16.24 -20.47 -32.30
N PRO A 258 -15.09 -20.97 -31.81
CA PRO A 258 -15.01 -22.33 -31.29
C PRO A 258 -15.80 -22.46 -29.99
N MET A 259 -16.56 -23.55 -29.87
CA MET A 259 -17.26 -23.93 -28.63
C MET A 259 -16.49 -25.03 -27.89
N PRO A 260 -16.69 -25.19 -26.57
CA PRO A 260 -16.10 -26.28 -25.84
C PRO A 260 -16.49 -27.63 -26.44
N GLN A 261 -15.49 -28.49 -26.70
CA GLN A 261 -15.70 -29.82 -27.27
C GLN A 261 -16.08 -30.86 -26.22
N TYR A 262 -15.71 -30.61 -24.96
CA TYR A 262 -15.98 -31.49 -23.82
C TYR A 262 -16.24 -30.62 -22.59
N GLU A 263 -17.37 -30.86 -21.93
CA GLU A 263 -17.91 -29.98 -20.87
C GLU A 263 -18.08 -30.69 -19.51
N GLU A 264 -17.58 -31.91 -19.40
CA GLU A 264 -17.61 -32.67 -18.16
C GLU A 264 -16.27 -32.61 -17.43
N LEU A 265 -16.28 -32.78 -16.11
CA LEU A 265 -15.01 -32.99 -15.40
C LEU A 265 -14.35 -34.29 -15.89
N PRO A 266 -13.01 -34.39 -15.82
CA PRO A 266 -12.34 -35.60 -16.26
C PRO A 266 -12.84 -36.81 -15.47
N LYS A 267 -13.16 -37.89 -16.19
CA LYS A 267 -13.57 -39.14 -15.56
C LYS A 267 -12.44 -39.66 -14.66
N ASP A 268 -12.81 -40.19 -13.50
CA ASP A 268 -11.88 -40.75 -12.50
C ASP A 268 -10.91 -39.71 -11.88
N ALA A 269 -11.15 -38.41 -12.07
CA ALA A 269 -10.41 -37.36 -11.36
C ALA A 269 -10.81 -37.27 -9.87
N PRO A 270 -9.88 -36.96 -8.97
CA PRO A 270 -10.16 -36.65 -7.57
C PRO A 270 -11.19 -35.52 -7.44
N ALA A 271 -12.11 -35.63 -6.48
CA ALA A 271 -13.15 -34.61 -6.26
C ALA A 271 -12.56 -33.21 -6.00
N VAL A 272 -11.38 -33.12 -5.39
CA VAL A 272 -10.67 -31.86 -5.14
C VAL A 272 -10.24 -31.14 -6.42
N ALA A 273 -10.00 -31.87 -7.52
CA ALA A 273 -9.60 -31.28 -8.80
C ALA A 273 -10.76 -30.50 -9.45
N GLY A 274 -12.02 -30.88 -9.16
CA GLY A 274 -13.21 -30.27 -9.72
C GLY A 274 -13.37 -28.77 -9.41
N LYS A 275 -13.87 -28.01 -10.39
CA LYS A 275 -14.27 -26.61 -10.24
C LYS A 275 -15.62 -26.37 -10.91
N ARG A 276 -16.55 -25.76 -10.18
CA ARG A 276 -17.81 -25.20 -10.68
C ARG A 276 -18.08 -23.87 -9.97
N GLY A 277 -18.53 -22.86 -10.71
CA GLY A 277 -18.67 -21.49 -10.20
C GLY A 277 -17.34 -20.77 -9.94
N GLY A 278 -17.27 -20.03 -8.83
CA GLY A 278 -16.15 -19.13 -8.51
C GLY A 278 -16.39 -17.72 -9.03
N GLU A 279 -15.35 -17.05 -9.50
CA GLU A 279 -15.38 -15.69 -10.06
C GLU A 279 -16.53 -15.44 -11.05
N ILE A 280 -16.79 -16.37 -11.98
CA ILE A 280 -17.83 -16.22 -13.01
C ILE A 280 -19.23 -15.92 -12.43
N THR A 281 -19.51 -16.38 -11.20
CA THR A 281 -20.82 -16.19 -10.56
C THR A 281 -21.00 -14.79 -9.98
N ASN A 282 -19.92 -13.98 -9.90
CA ASN A 282 -19.99 -12.58 -9.52
C ASN A 282 -20.61 -11.70 -10.62
N TYR A 283 -20.86 -12.25 -11.81
CA TYR A 283 -21.38 -11.53 -12.95
C TYR A 283 -22.78 -11.99 -13.37
N LYS A 284 -23.58 -11.09 -13.96
CA LYS A 284 -24.84 -11.40 -14.64
C LYS A 284 -24.61 -11.45 -16.17
N PRO A 285 -25.35 -12.27 -16.93
CA PRO A 285 -26.43 -13.16 -16.51
C PRO A 285 -25.93 -14.54 -16.03
N CYS A 286 -24.63 -14.73 -15.74
CA CYS A 286 -24.07 -16.02 -15.35
C CYS A 286 -24.82 -16.66 -14.16
N PRO A 287 -25.14 -17.97 -14.21
CA PRO A 287 -25.80 -18.65 -13.12
C PRO A 287 -24.97 -18.64 -11.82
N THR A 288 -25.64 -18.52 -10.68
CA THR A 288 -24.98 -18.61 -9.36
C THR A 288 -24.95 -20.03 -8.81
N ASP A 289 -25.89 -20.89 -9.23
CA ASP A 289 -25.90 -22.29 -8.84
C ASP A 289 -24.75 -23.02 -9.57
N PRO A 290 -23.77 -23.59 -8.85
CA PRO A 290 -22.67 -24.33 -9.47
C PRO A 290 -23.11 -25.57 -10.28
N LYS A 291 -24.36 -26.02 -10.14
CA LYS A 291 -24.94 -27.11 -10.91
C LYS A 291 -25.72 -26.65 -12.14
N ALA A 292 -25.97 -25.36 -12.29
CA ALA A 292 -26.69 -24.84 -13.44
C ALA A 292 -25.81 -24.90 -14.69
N GLU A 293 -26.40 -25.38 -15.78
CA GLU A 293 -25.78 -25.36 -17.10
C GLU A 293 -25.80 -23.94 -17.68
N PHE A 294 -24.76 -23.59 -18.42
CA PHE A 294 -24.72 -22.36 -19.19
C PHE A 294 -25.40 -22.64 -20.54
N SER A 295 -26.40 -21.84 -20.89
CA SER A 295 -27.06 -21.98 -22.20
C SER A 295 -26.06 -21.77 -23.34
N GLU A 296 -26.27 -22.45 -24.47
CA GLU A 296 -25.45 -22.28 -25.69
C GLU A 296 -25.27 -20.80 -26.06
N GLU A 297 -26.34 -20.01 -25.97
CA GLU A 297 -26.32 -18.56 -26.23
C GLU A 297 -25.40 -17.81 -25.27
N LEU A 298 -25.46 -18.10 -23.97
CA LEU A 298 -24.59 -17.46 -22.99
C LEU A 298 -23.13 -17.87 -23.19
N LYS A 299 -22.86 -19.17 -23.42
CA LYS A 299 -21.50 -19.66 -23.71
C LYS A 299 -20.91 -18.95 -24.92
N ARG A 300 -21.68 -18.88 -26.01
CA ARG A 300 -21.35 -18.18 -27.25
C ARG A 300 -21.00 -16.71 -26.99
N LYS A 301 -21.83 -16.00 -26.22
CA LYS A 301 -21.62 -14.57 -25.93
C LYS A 301 -20.38 -14.33 -25.06
N LEU A 302 -20.11 -15.20 -24.08
CA LEU A 302 -18.90 -15.13 -23.26
C LEU A 302 -17.63 -15.39 -24.10
N ILE A 303 -17.66 -16.40 -24.96
CA ILE A 303 -16.55 -16.71 -25.89
C ILE A 303 -16.31 -15.53 -26.83
N HIS A 304 -17.37 -14.98 -27.43
CA HIS A 304 -17.29 -13.78 -28.27
C HIS A 304 -16.67 -12.60 -27.53
N GLY A 305 -17.06 -12.37 -26.28
CA GLY A 305 -16.48 -11.32 -25.44
C GLY A 305 -15.00 -11.53 -25.14
N TYR A 306 -14.57 -12.77 -24.91
CA TYR A 306 -13.15 -13.08 -24.73
C TYR A 306 -12.34 -12.73 -25.98
N TYR A 307 -12.75 -13.22 -27.16
CA TYR A 307 -12.08 -12.93 -28.43
C TYR A 307 -12.08 -11.43 -28.79
N ALA A 308 -13.19 -10.73 -28.56
CA ALA A 308 -13.28 -9.28 -28.75
C ALA A 308 -12.32 -8.53 -27.81
N SER A 309 -12.24 -8.95 -26.54
CA SER A 309 -11.33 -8.38 -25.55
C SER A 309 -9.86 -8.65 -25.91
N THR A 310 -9.54 -9.83 -26.45
CA THR A 310 -8.21 -10.17 -26.98
C THR A 310 -7.83 -9.28 -28.17
N SER A 311 -8.73 -9.05 -29.13
CA SER A 311 -8.49 -8.12 -30.25
C SER A 311 -8.30 -6.69 -29.78
N TYR A 312 -9.05 -6.27 -28.75
CA TYR A 312 -8.94 -4.94 -28.18
C TYR A 312 -7.56 -4.72 -27.56
N VAL A 313 -7.08 -5.64 -26.71
CA VAL A 313 -5.75 -5.52 -26.11
C VAL A 313 -4.63 -5.68 -27.14
N ASP A 314 -4.80 -6.51 -28.17
CA ASP A 314 -3.87 -6.61 -29.30
C ASP A 314 -3.66 -5.24 -29.97
N ALA A 315 -4.74 -4.52 -30.29
CA ALA A 315 -4.65 -3.18 -30.87
C ALA A 315 -4.01 -2.16 -29.92
N GLN A 316 -4.14 -2.34 -28.60
CA GLN A 316 -3.50 -1.45 -27.62
C GLN A 316 -1.99 -1.72 -27.53
N ILE A 317 -1.59 -2.98 -27.58
CA ILE A 317 -0.19 -3.40 -27.68
C ILE A 317 0.43 -2.87 -28.99
N GLY A 318 -0.29 -2.96 -30.11
CA GLY A 318 0.14 -2.40 -31.39
C GLY A 318 0.57 -0.94 -31.29
N LYS A 319 -0.25 -0.08 -30.65
CA LYS A 319 0.09 1.34 -30.44
C LYS A 319 1.38 1.55 -29.65
N VAL A 320 1.65 0.69 -28.66
CA VAL A 320 2.87 0.77 -27.85
C VAL A 320 4.10 0.34 -28.67
N ILE A 321 3.98 -0.74 -29.44
CA ILE A 321 5.06 -1.24 -30.30
C ILE A 321 5.34 -0.26 -31.46
N ASP A 322 4.30 0.28 -32.09
CA ASP A 322 4.41 1.27 -33.15
C ASP A 322 5.15 2.53 -32.66
N GLU A 323 4.88 2.98 -31.43
CA GLU A 323 5.60 4.11 -30.85
C GLU A 323 7.06 3.76 -30.55
N LEU A 324 7.33 2.56 -30.05
CA LEU A 324 8.70 2.10 -29.82
C LEU A 324 9.52 2.10 -31.13
N ASP A 325 8.91 1.68 -32.24
CA ASP A 325 9.49 1.74 -33.58
C ASP A 325 9.67 3.19 -34.05
N ARG A 326 8.66 4.04 -33.88
CA ARG A 326 8.71 5.46 -34.26
C ARG A 326 9.80 6.24 -33.52
N LEU A 327 10.09 5.84 -32.28
CA LEU A 327 11.17 6.41 -31.46
C LEU A 327 12.54 5.79 -31.75
N GLU A 328 12.63 4.85 -32.70
CA GLU A 328 13.85 4.12 -33.05
C GLU A 328 14.47 3.40 -31.83
N LEU A 329 13.63 2.92 -30.93
CA LEU A 329 14.05 2.22 -29.70
C LEU A 329 14.00 0.70 -29.84
N ALA A 330 13.35 0.17 -30.87
CA ALA A 330 13.10 -1.25 -31.05
C ALA A 330 14.39 -2.08 -31.10
N ASP A 331 15.41 -1.62 -31.82
CA ASP A 331 16.69 -2.32 -31.98
C ASP A 331 17.55 -2.31 -30.70
N SER A 332 17.15 -1.54 -29.69
CA SER A 332 17.83 -1.47 -28.39
C SER A 332 16.93 -1.89 -27.22
N THR A 333 15.81 -2.58 -27.47
CA THR A 333 14.84 -2.93 -26.42
C THR A 333 14.52 -4.41 -26.42
N ILE A 334 14.69 -5.06 -25.27
CA ILE A 334 14.13 -6.39 -25.00
C ILE A 334 12.63 -6.23 -24.79
N ILE A 335 11.83 -6.92 -25.58
CA ILE A 335 10.37 -6.92 -25.47
C ILE A 335 9.93 -8.30 -25.01
N VAL A 336 9.19 -8.36 -23.91
CA VAL A 336 8.60 -9.60 -23.40
C VAL A 336 7.09 -9.44 -23.34
N LEU A 337 6.35 -10.33 -24.00
CA LEU A 337 4.90 -10.47 -23.79
C LEU A 337 4.66 -11.71 -22.93
N TRP A 338 3.84 -11.55 -21.90
CA TRP A 338 3.47 -12.60 -20.95
C TRP A 338 1.99 -12.53 -20.60
N GLY A 339 1.30 -13.68 -20.73
CA GLY A 339 -0.02 -13.87 -20.13
C GLY A 339 0.12 -14.36 -18.69
N ASP A 340 -0.60 -13.77 -17.73
CA ASP A 340 -0.38 -14.12 -16.32
C ASP A 340 -0.82 -15.54 -15.97
N HIS A 341 -1.91 -16.00 -16.57
CA HIS A 341 -2.35 -17.39 -16.61
C HIS A 341 -3.33 -17.59 -17.77
N GLY A 342 -3.67 -18.83 -18.07
CA GLY A 342 -4.67 -19.16 -19.08
C GLY A 342 -6.10 -18.88 -18.61
N PHE A 343 -7.07 -19.34 -19.40
CA PHE A 343 -8.49 -19.15 -19.15
C PHE A 343 -9.33 -20.28 -19.77
N HIS A 344 -10.23 -20.86 -18.97
CA HIS A 344 -11.26 -21.80 -19.40
C HIS A 344 -12.45 -21.07 -20.04
N LEU A 345 -12.90 -21.57 -21.19
CA LEU A 345 -14.02 -21.01 -21.97
C LEU A 345 -15.15 -22.05 -22.12
N GLY A 346 -15.49 -22.71 -21.01
CA GLY A 346 -16.51 -23.76 -20.95
C GLY A 346 -15.95 -25.19 -21.06
N ASP A 347 -14.69 -25.35 -21.45
CA ASP A 347 -14.03 -26.65 -21.47
C ASP A 347 -14.00 -27.27 -20.07
N LEU A 348 -14.21 -28.59 -20.00
CA LEU A 348 -14.44 -29.36 -18.77
C LEU A 348 -15.66 -28.87 -17.94
N GLY A 349 -16.52 -28.02 -18.52
CA GLY A 349 -17.63 -27.35 -17.85
C GLY A 349 -17.14 -26.25 -16.90
N ILE A 350 -15.93 -25.75 -17.14
CA ILE A 350 -15.24 -24.77 -16.31
C ILE A 350 -15.20 -23.44 -17.05
N TRP A 351 -15.39 -22.37 -16.29
CA TRP A 351 -15.15 -21.00 -16.74
C TRP A 351 -14.04 -20.38 -15.90
N THR A 352 -13.30 -19.43 -16.46
CA THR A 352 -12.22 -18.71 -15.77
C THR A 352 -10.99 -19.56 -15.47
N LYS A 353 -10.28 -19.32 -14.37
CA LYS A 353 -9.00 -19.96 -14.01
C LYS A 353 -9.16 -20.90 -12.80
N HIS A 354 -8.19 -20.97 -11.90
CA HIS A 354 -8.29 -21.68 -10.62
C HIS A 354 -8.26 -23.23 -10.68
N THR A 355 -7.47 -23.80 -11.59
CA THR A 355 -7.29 -25.25 -11.77
C THR A 355 -5.82 -25.57 -12.14
N ASN A 356 -5.46 -26.86 -12.14
CA ASN A 356 -4.17 -27.34 -12.68
C ASN A 356 -4.26 -27.78 -14.15
N TYR A 357 -5.41 -27.59 -14.82
CA TYR A 357 -5.69 -28.04 -16.19
C TYR A 357 -5.07 -27.13 -17.25
N GLU A 358 -5.01 -27.60 -18.50
CA GLU A 358 -4.17 -27.01 -19.56
C GLU A 358 -4.64 -25.61 -19.90
N GLN A 359 -5.95 -25.44 -20.02
CA GLN A 359 -6.54 -24.17 -20.43
C GLN A 359 -6.32 -23.06 -19.41
N ALA A 360 -6.14 -23.38 -18.12
CA ALA A 360 -5.84 -22.39 -17.07
C ALA A 360 -4.34 -22.11 -16.90
N ASN A 361 -3.46 -23.02 -17.33
CA ASN A 361 -2.02 -22.91 -17.03
C ASN A 361 -1.14 -22.61 -18.25
N ARG A 362 -1.54 -23.00 -19.47
CA ARG A 362 -0.78 -22.69 -20.68
C ARG A 362 -0.98 -21.21 -21.04
N ILE A 363 0.12 -20.48 -21.20
CA ILE A 363 0.15 -19.03 -21.44
C ILE A 363 0.98 -18.69 -22.68
N PRO A 364 0.76 -17.53 -23.32
CA PRO A 364 1.69 -17.04 -24.31
C PRO A 364 2.92 -16.42 -23.63
N ILE A 365 4.11 -16.82 -24.07
CA ILE A 365 5.36 -16.10 -23.85
C ILE A 365 5.99 -15.81 -25.21
N LEU A 366 6.24 -14.53 -25.48
CA LEU A 366 6.99 -14.05 -26.64
C LEU A 366 8.17 -13.21 -26.14
N ILE A 367 9.36 -13.45 -26.68
CA ILE A 367 10.55 -12.66 -26.35
C ILE A 367 11.18 -12.19 -27.65
N ALA A 368 11.30 -10.87 -27.82
CA ALA A 368 12.13 -10.26 -28.86
C ALA A 368 13.33 -9.60 -28.18
N ALA A 369 14.52 -10.12 -28.44
CA ALA A 369 15.77 -9.59 -27.90
C ALA A 369 16.74 -9.28 -29.06
N PRO A 370 16.92 -8.01 -29.42
CA PRO A 370 17.76 -7.61 -30.56
C PRO A 370 19.15 -8.22 -30.49
N GLY A 371 19.60 -8.82 -31.60
CA GLY A 371 20.90 -9.49 -31.69
C GLY A 371 21.01 -10.85 -30.97
N VAL A 372 19.95 -11.32 -30.29
CA VAL A 372 19.93 -12.61 -29.60
C VAL A 372 18.90 -13.56 -30.20
N THR A 373 17.64 -13.13 -30.30
CA THR A 373 16.56 -13.98 -30.82
C THR A 373 16.60 -14.08 -32.34
N THR A 374 16.36 -15.28 -32.88
CA THR A 374 16.09 -15.46 -34.31
C THR A 374 14.66 -14.99 -34.62
N PRO A 375 14.43 -13.93 -35.44
CA PRO A 375 13.08 -13.44 -35.70
C PRO A 375 12.16 -14.49 -36.32
N GLY A 376 10.93 -14.58 -35.82
CA GLY A 376 9.89 -15.49 -36.30
C GLY A 376 10.13 -16.96 -35.94
N SER A 377 11.11 -17.23 -35.09
CA SER A 377 11.36 -18.58 -34.60
C SER A 377 10.34 -18.99 -33.53
N SER A 378 10.19 -20.29 -33.33
CA SER A 378 9.46 -20.83 -32.20
C SER A 378 10.19 -22.02 -31.61
N THR A 379 9.94 -22.30 -30.33
CA THR A 379 10.51 -23.43 -29.63
C THR A 379 9.46 -24.22 -28.86
N ARG A 380 9.70 -25.52 -28.73
CA ARG A 380 8.94 -26.43 -27.86
C ARG A 380 9.59 -26.65 -26.50
N GLN A 381 10.68 -25.95 -26.19
CA GLN A 381 11.25 -25.94 -24.84
C GLN A 381 10.16 -25.52 -23.82
N PRO A 382 9.88 -26.32 -22.78
CA PRO A 382 9.02 -25.89 -21.69
C PRO A 382 9.55 -24.64 -20.99
N ALA A 383 8.72 -23.59 -20.91
CA ALA A 383 9.04 -22.33 -20.24
C ALA A 383 8.03 -22.06 -19.11
N GLU A 384 8.48 -21.34 -18.09
CA GLU A 384 7.70 -20.97 -16.91
C GLU A 384 7.77 -19.46 -16.66
N SER A 385 6.78 -18.90 -15.97
CA SER A 385 6.81 -17.48 -15.56
C SER A 385 8.06 -17.13 -14.75
N VAL A 386 8.54 -18.04 -13.87
CA VAL A 386 9.75 -17.82 -13.06
C VAL A 386 11.02 -17.60 -13.89
N ASP A 387 11.07 -18.06 -15.14
CA ASP A 387 12.25 -17.97 -16.00
C ASP A 387 12.50 -16.58 -16.54
N ILE A 388 11.45 -15.77 -16.64
CA ILE A 388 11.52 -14.47 -17.28
C ILE A 388 12.50 -13.58 -16.52
N PHE A 389 12.51 -13.63 -15.18
CA PHE A 389 13.43 -12.83 -14.37
C PHE A 389 14.91 -13.13 -14.68
N PRO A 390 15.44 -14.35 -14.48
CA PRO A 390 16.84 -14.64 -14.78
C PRO A 390 17.16 -14.47 -16.28
N THR A 391 16.21 -14.74 -17.18
CA THR A 391 16.41 -14.56 -18.63
C THR A 391 16.63 -13.09 -19.00
N VAL A 392 15.74 -12.20 -18.57
CA VAL A 392 15.83 -10.77 -18.93
C VAL A 392 17.02 -10.12 -18.23
N ALA A 393 17.34 -10.53 -17.00
CA ALA A 393 18.56 -10.08 -16.31
C ALA A 393 19.84 -10.45 -17.07
N GLU A 394 19.94 -11.68 -17.59
CA GLU A 394 21.08 -12.12 -18.41
C GLU A 394 21.14 -11.36 -19.75
N LEU A 395 20.01 -11.20 -20.45
CA LEU A 395 19.93 -10.42 -21.69
C LEU A 395 20.37 -8.97 -21.50
N ALA A 396 20.07 -8.39 -20.34
CA ALA A 396 20.47 -7.03 -19.96
C ALA A 396 21.93 -6.92 -19.49
N GLY A 397 22.67 -8.03 -19.42
CA GLY A 397 24.04 -8.07 -18.92
C GLY A 397 24.16 -7.78 -17.43
N LEU A 398 23.11 -8.06 -16.65
CA LEU A 398 23.09 -7.88 -15.20
C LEU A 398 23.55 -9.15 -14.48
N PRO A 399 23.99 -9.06 -13.20
CA PRO A 399 24.22 -10.23 -12.37
C PRO A 399 22.98 -11.13 -12.32
N ALA A 400 23.21 -12.43 -12.14
CA ALA A 400 22.12 -13.36 -11.88
C ALA A 400 21.29 -12.85 -10.68
N PRO A 401 19.95 -12.89 -10.75
CA PRO A 401 19.10 -12.47 -9.65
C PRO A 401 19.45 -13.20 -8.35
N ASP A 402 19.42 -12.47 -7.24
CA ASP A 402 19.51 -13.01 -5.89
C ASP A 402 18.55 -12.27 -4.95
N GLY A 403 18.31 -12.84 -3.78
CA GLY A 403 17.39 -12.30 -2.80
C GLY A 403 17.17 -13.25 -1.63
N PRO A 404 16.41 -12.82 -0.60
CA PRO A 404 16.04 -13.68 0.52
C PRO A 404 15.08 -14.81 0.10
N GLN A 405 14.35 -14.64 -1.02
CA GLN A 405 13.57 -15.70 -1.63
C GLN A 405 14.41 -16.56 -2.59
N PRO A 406 14.09 -17.86 -2.77
CA PRO A 406 14.72 -18.69 -3.79
C PRO A 406 14.47 -18.15 -5.21
N ILE A 407 15.47 -18.21 -6.08
CA ILE A 407 15.29 -17.99 -7.53
C ILE A 407 15.14 -19.37 -8.18
N ASP A 408 13.91 -19.77 -8.46
CA ASP A 408 13.54 -21.09 -8.99
C ASP A 408 13.62 -21.15 -10.53
N GLY A 409 13.58 -20.00 -11.19
CA GLY A 409 13.67 -19.89 -12.64
C GLY A 409 15.05 -20.24 -13.19
N VAL A 410 15.10 -20.63 -14.48
CA VAL A 410 16.36 -20.78 -15.21
C VAL A 410 16.38 -19.81 -16.39
N SER A 411 17.56 -19.34 -16.77
CA SER A 411 17.68 -18.48 -17.94
C SER A 411 17.39 -19.25 -19.23
N LEU A 412 16.53 -18.66 -20.07
CA LEU A 412 16.18 -19.15 -21.40
C LEU A 412 17.10 -18.58 -22.50
N VAL A 413 18.12 -17.77 -22.17
CA VAL A 413 19.05 -17.20 -23.15
C VAL A 413 19.69 -18.27 -24.07
N PRO A 414 20.11 -19.47 -23.59
CA PRO A 414 20.58 -20.52 -24.49
C PRO A 414 19.56 -20.90 -25.57
N VAL A 415 18.28 -20.95 -25.20
CA VAL A 415 17.15 -21.28 -26.09
C VAL A 415 16.86 -20.12 -27.05
N LEU A 416 16.96 -18.87 -26.57
CA LEU A 416 16.77 -17.69 -27.43
C LEU A 416 17.84 -17.59 -28.53
N LYS A 417 19.07 -18.05 -28.25
CA LYS A 417 20.17 -18.13 -29.23
C LYS A 417 20.01 -19.30 -30.19
N ASP A 418 19.48 -20.43 -29.71
CA ASP A 418 19.23 -21.63 -30.50
C ASP A 418 17.88 -22.26 -30.10
N PRO A 419 16.82 -22.14 -30.93
CA PRO A 419 15.48 -22.65 -30.61
C PRO A 419 15.42 -24.16 -30.33
N GLU A 420 16.41 -24.94 -30.79
CA GLU A 420 16.51 -26.38 -30.57
C GLU A 420 17.18 -26.76 -29.25
N THR A 421 17.82 -25.81 -28.57
CA THR A 421 18.40 -26.05 -27.25
C THR A 421 17.32 -26.42 -26.23
N ARG A 422 17.66 -27.34 -25.32
CA ARG A 422 16.79 -27.73 -24.21
C ARG A 422 17.47 -27.50 -22.86
N VAL A 423 16.85 -26.65 -22.03
CA VAL A 423 17.33 -26.33 -20.67
C VAL A 423 16.55 -27.05 -19.58
N ARG A 424 15.35 -27.55 -19.90
CA ARG A 424 14.55 -28.45 -19.07
C ARG A 424 13.56 -29.25 -19.91
N ASP A 425 13.02 -30.32 -19.35
CA ASP A 425 12.10 -31.24 -20.00
C ASP A 425 10.64 -31.18 -19.48
N HIS A 426 10.36 -30.29 -18.52
CA HIS A 426 9.04 -30.11 -17.93
C HIS A 426 8.82 -28.70 -17.40
N ALA A 427 7.56 -28.36 -17.13
CA ALA A 427 7.15 -27.21 -16.33
C ALA A 427 6.54 -27.67 -15.00
N TYR A 428 6.71 -26.87 -13.96
CA TYR A 428 6.10 -27.03 -12.64
C TYR A 428 5.09 -25.94 -12.34
N HIS A 429 3.92 -26.35 -11.84
CA HIS A 429 2.90 -25.44 -11.37
C HIS A 429 2.16 -26.04 -10.18
N ALA A 430 1.50 -25.18 -9.40
CA ALA A 430 0.70 -25.62 -8.26
C ALA A 430 -0.58 -24.80 -8.15
N TYR A 431 -1.61 -25.41 -7.56
CA TYR A 431 -2.86 -24.72 -7.29
C TYR A 431 -3.43 -25.11 -5.92
N PRO A 432 -3.69 -24.13 -5.02
CA PRO A 432 -4.26 -24.37 -3.70
C PRO A 432 -5.79 -24.57 -3.76
N LYS A 433 -6.29 -25.68 -3.20
CA LYS A 433 -7.71 -25.94 -2.91
C LYS A 433 -7.88 -26.46 -1.48
N GLN A 434 -8.82 -27.38 -1.23
CA GLN A 434 -8.90 -28.11 0.05
C GLN A 434 -7.63 -28.95 0.30
N LYS A 435 -6.93 -29.31 -0.78
CA LYS A 435 -5.56 -29.86 -0.82
C LYS A 435 -4.70 -28.98 -1.70
N LEU A 436 -3.39 -29.02 -1.53
CA LEU A 436 -2.46 -28.41 -2.47
C LEU A 436 -2.20 -29.40 -3.61
N GLY A 437 -2.50 -28.98 -4.84
CA GLY A 437 -2.21 -29.75 -6.05
C GLY A 437 -0.91 -29.27 -6.68
N ARG A 438 0.14 -30.10 -6.67
CA ARG A 438 1.43 -29.81 -7.34
C ARG A 438 1.51 -30.60 -8.63
N ALA A 439 2.00 -30.00 -9.71
CA ALA A 439 1.93 -30.61 -11.03
C ALA A 439 3.26 -30.54 -11.78
N ILE A 440 3.49 -31.57 -12.59
CA ILE A 440 4.59 -31.64 -13.56
C ILE A 440 3.96 -31.79 -14.95
N ARG A 441 4.28 -30.87 -15.85
CA ARG A 441 3.84 -30.88 -17.26
C ARG A 441 5.06 -31.08 -18.16
N THR A 442 5.24 -32.29 -18.70
CA THR A 442 6.22 -32.55 -19.77
C THR A 442 5.63 -32.16 -21.12
N GLU A 443 6.28 -32.42 -22.26
CA GLU A 443 5.63 -32.21 -23.57
C GLU A 443 4.36 -33.06 -23.76
N ARG A 444 4.35 -34.28 -23.20
CA ARG A 444 3.26 -35.26 -23.42
C ARG A 444 2.31 -35.40 -22.26
N TYR A 445 2.80 -35.39 -21.03
CA TYR A 445 1.99 -35.76 -19.86
C TYR A 445 1.87 -34.62 -18.85
N ARG A 446 0.75 -34.59 -18.12
CA ARG A 446 0.63 -33.86 -16.85
C ARG A 446 0.35 -34.83 -15.73
N LEU A 447 1.19 -34.80 -14.69
CA LEU A 447 0.88 -35.37 -13.37
C LEU A 447 0.39 -34.24 -12.47
N VAL A 448 -0.65 -34.48 -11.66
CA VAL A 448 -1.01 -33.65 -10.52
C VAL A 448 -1.02 -34.52 -9.26
N GLU A 449 -0.33 -34.08 -8.22
CA GLU A 449 -0.33 -34.67 -6.89
C GLU A 449 -1.10 -33.79 -5.91
N TRP A 450 -2.16 -34.33 -5.30
CA TRP A 450 -2.95 -33.64 -4.28
C TRP A 450 -2.64 -34.16 -2.88
N ARG A 451 -2.16 -33.28 -2.01
CA ARG A 451 -1.93 -33.56 -0.58
C ARG A 451 -2.52 -32.51 0.33
N PRO A 452 -2.89 -32.85 1.57
CA PRO A 452 -3.15 -31.84 2.59
C PRO A 452 -1.92 -30.94 2.76
N TYR A 453 -2.17 -29.68 3.11
CA TYR A 453 -1.10 -28.72 3.37
C TYR A 453 -0.25 -29.15 4.56
N GLY A 454 1.08 -29.06 4.42
CA GLY A 454 2.02 -29.36 5.50
C GLY A 454 2.10 -30.83 5.93
N ASP A 455 1.39 -31.73 5.25
CA ASP A 455 1.35 -33.16 5.58
C ASP A 455 1.84 -33.99 4.39
N ALA A 456 3.15 -34.23 4.38
CA ALA A 456 3.82 -35.06 3.39
C ALA A 456 3.70 -36.57 3.69
N ASP A 457 3.07 -36.98 4.79
CA ASP A 457 2.91 -38.39 5.13
C ASP A 457 1.54 -38.94 4.70
N THR A 458 0.54 -38.05 4.54
CA THR A 458 -0.75 -38.43 3.98
C THR A 458 -0.61 -38.96 2.54
N PRO A 459 -1.18 -40.13 2.22
CA PRO A 459 -1.21 -40.65 0.85
C PRO A 459 -1.82 -39.64 -0.13
N ALA A 460 -1.11 -39.39 -1.22
CA ALA A 460 -1.55 -38.44 -2.22
C ALA A 460 -2.60 -39.04 -3.16
N GLU A 461 -3.49 -38.18 -3.66
CA GLU A 461 -4.34 -38.49 -4.81
C GLU A 461 -3.64 -38.00 -6.08
N TYR A 462 -3.69 -38.79 -7.16
CA TYR A 462 -2.97 -38.50 -8.39
C TYR A 462 -3.91 -38.32 -9.57
N GLU A 463 -3.59 -37.35 -10.42
CA GLU A 463 -4.12 -37.21 -11.76
C GLU A 463 -3.01 -37.40 -12.79
N LEU A 464 -3.30 -38.08 -13.90
CA LEU A 464 -2.40 -38.18 -15.04
C LEU A 464 -3.18 -37.97 -16.35
N TYR A 465 -2.75 -37.02 -17.18
CA TYR A 465 -3.33 -36.75 -18.49
C TYR A 465 -2.28 -36.89 -19.60
N ASP A 466 -2.64 -37.44 -20.76
CA ASP A 466 -1.79 -37.64 -21.94
C ASP A 466 -2.26 -36.74 -23.09
N TYR A 467 -1.56 -35.64 -23.35
CA TYR A 467 -1.94 -34.66 -24.37
C TYR A 467 -1.67 -35.12 -25.80
N GLN A 468 -1.04 -36.27 -26.00
CA GLN A 468 -0.88 -36.84 -27.34
C GLN A 468 -2.14 -37.61 -27.76
N SER A 469 -2.78 -38.35 -26.84
CA SER A 469 -3.96 -39.16 -27.13
C SER A 469 -5.27 -38.57 -26.63
N ASP A 470 -5.22 -37.73 -25.59
CA ASP A 470 -6.36 -37.09 -24.94
C ASP A 470 -6.03 -35.61 -24.61
N PRO A 471 -5.93 -34.74 -25.63
CA PRO A 471 -5.58 -33.33 -25.43
C PRO A 471 -6.65 -32.52 -24.68
N LEU A 472 -7.85 -33.08 -24.51
CA LEU A 472 -8.99 -32.44 -23.82
C LEU A 472 -9.08 -32.82 -22.34
N GLU A 473 -8.14 -33.63 -21.83
CA GLU A 473 -8.11 -34.06 -20.43
C GLU A 473 -9.42 -34.79 -20.01
N THR A 474 -9.99 -35.63 -20.88
CA THR A 474 -11.31 -36.25 -20.64
C THR A 474 -11.30 -37.33 -19.55
N ARG A 475 -10.15 -37.96 -19.27
CA ARG A 475 -10.03 -39.02 -18.27
C ARG A 475 -8.69 -39.04 -17.55
N ASN A 476 -8.72 -39.23 -16.24
CA ASN A 476 -7.55 -39.48 -15.41
C ASN A 476 -6.97 -40.89 -15.65
N LEU A 477 -5.73 -40.97 -16.10
CA LEU A 477 -5.01 -42.20 -16.43
C LEU A 477 -4.10 -42.73 -15.30
N ALA A 478 -4.11 -42.11 -14.11
CA ALA A 478 -3.15 -42.43 -13.05
C ALA A 478 -3.21 -43.92 -12.62
N ALA A 479 -4.40 -44.52 -12.60
CA ALA A 479 -4.58 -45.94 -12.28
C ALA A 479 -4.13 -46.87 -13.42
N ASP A 480 -4.24 -46.43 -14.68
CA ASP A 480 -3.93 -47.23 -15.86
C ASP A 480 -2.44 -47.20 -16.21
N ARG A 481 -1.72 -46.15 -15.80
CA ARG A 481 -0.31 -45.88 -16.16
C ARG A 481 0.58 -45.64 -14.93
N PRO A 482 0.68 -46.61 -14.00
CA PRO A 482 1.48 -46.45 -12.79
C PRO A 482 2.99 -46.28 -13.08
N ASP A 483 3.47 -46.76 -14.23
CA ASP A 483 4.84 -46.56 -14.74
C ASP A 483 5.15 -45.07 -14.97
N VAL A 484 4.23 -44.37 -15.65
CA VAL A 484 4.37 -42.94 -15.95
C VAL A 484 4.23 -42.11 -14.67
N VAL A 485 3.27 -42.45 -13.81
CA VAL A 485 3.08 -41.81 -12.50
C VAL A 485 4.37 -41.93 -11.67
N ALA A 486 4.98 -43.11 -11.59
CA ALA A 486 6.23 -43.30 -10.86
C ALA A 486 7.37 -42.43 -11.41
N SER A 487 7.53 -42.36 -12.73
CA SER A 487 8.54 -41.51 -13.37
C SER A 487 8.32 -40.02 -13.08
N LEU A 488 7.10 -39.52 -13.24
CA LEU A 488 6.81 -38.09 -13.02
C LEU A 488 6.86 -37.71 -11.54
N LYS A 489 6.57 -38.63 -10.62
CA LYS A 489 6.77 -38.43 -9.18
C LYS A 489 8.25 -38.24 -8.83
N GLN A 490 9.16 -38.94 -9.49
CA GLN A 490 10.60 -38.73 -9.28
C GLN A 490 11.05 -37.33 -9.71
N ILE A 491 10.42 -36.77 -10.75
CA ILE A 491 10.64 -35.38 -11.16
C ILE A 491 10.07 -34.44 -10.09
N LEU A 492 8.81 -34.62 -9.71
CA LEU A 492 8.14 -33.79 -8.70
C LEU A 492 8.88 -33.76 -7.36
N ALA A 493 9.50 -34.88 -6.97
CA ALA A 493 10.28 -34.99 -5.73
C ALA A 493 11.55 -34.14 -5.71
N ARG A 494 12.02 -33.62 -6.86
CA ARG A 494 13.17 -32.71 -6.95
C ARG A 494 12.81 -31.28 -6.49
N TYR A 495 11.53 -30.94 -6.50
CA TYR A 495 11.06 -29.63 -6.06
C TYR A 495 10.91 -29.60 -4.53
N PRO A 496 11.28 -28.48 -3.88
CA PRO A 496 11.18 -28.35 -2.44
C PRO A 496 9.74 -28.56 -1.96
N GLN A 497 9.59 -28.95 -0.70
CA GLN A 497 8.27 -29.07 -0.09
C GLN A 497 7.63 -27.68 -0.01
N PRO A 498 6.33 -27.56 -0.34
CA PRO A 498 5.63 -26.28 -0.27
C PRO A 498 5.67 -25.70 1.15
N VAL A 499 5.93 -24.40 1.25
CA VAL A 499 5.84 -23.65 2.52
C VAL A 499 4.41 -23.81 3.07
N ASP A 500 4.28 -24.36 4.28
CA ASP A 500 2.98 -24.57 4.92
C ASP A 500 2.47 -23.28 5.58
N ARG A 501 1.27 -22.83 5.19
CA ARG A 501 0.55 -21.71 5.83
C ARG A 501 -0.62 -22.16 6.72
N ASN A 502 -0.94 -23.45 6.71
CA ASN A 502 -2.08 -24.05 7.40
C ASN A 502 -1.72 -24.71 8.74
N ARG A 503 -0.44 -24.81 9.11
CA ARG A 503 -0.04 -24.66 10.52
C ARG A 503 -0.36 -23.25 10.98
N ARG A 504 -1.66 -22.99 11.19
CA ARG A 504 -2.07 -22.15 12.29
C ARG A 504 -1.47 -22.79 13.53
N THR A 505 -0.31 -22.31 13.99
CA THR A 505 -0.27 -21.99 15.42
C THR A 505 -1.55 -21.20 15.65
N ALA A 506 -2.47 -21.74 16.48
CA ALA A 506 -3.63 -20.97 16.89
C ALA A 506 -3.11 -19.56 17.15
N SER A 507 -3.71 -18.51 16.57
CA SER A 507 -3.29 -17.15 16.88
C SER A 507 -3.37 -17.03 18.39
N VAL A 508 -2.24 -17.20 19.06
CA VAL A 508 -2.22 -17.19 20.50
C VAL A 508 -2.34 -15.72 20.78
N THR A 509 -3.41 -15.31 21.45
CA THR A 509 -3.56 -13.92 21.86
C THR A 509 -2.31 -13.57 22.65
N THR A 510 -1.43 -12.76 22.05
CA THR A 510 -0.17 -12.35 22.68
C THR A 510 -0.55 -11.49 23.89
N PRO A 511 -0.27 -11.96 25.12
CA PRO A 511 -0.62 -11.19 26.31
C PRO A 511 0.25 -9.93 26.39
N GLN A 512 -0.35 -8.85 26.93
CA GLN A 512 0.38 -7.63 27.28
C GLN A 512 1.12 -7.88 28.60
N ILE A 513 2.44 -7.97 28.54
CA ILE A 513 3.31 -8.37 29.65
C ILE A 513 4.22 -7.23 30.14
N ALA A 514 4.24 -6.10 29.43
CA ALA A 514 5.03 -4.93 29.77
C ALA A 514 4.72 -4.44 31.20
N ASN A 515 5.73 -4.31 32.04
CA ASN A 515 5.68 -3.88 33.43
C ASN A 515 4.66 -4.65 34.30
N ARG A 516 4.42 -5.93 34.00
CA ARG A 516 3.44 -6.74 34.72
C ARG A 516 4.07 -8.03 35.27
N PRO A 517 3.67 -8.47 36.48
CA PRO A 517 3.97 -9.82 36.94
C PRO A 517 3.36 -10.84 35.97
N LEU A 518 3.98 -12.01 35.83
CA LEU A 518 3.52 -13.06 34.92
C LEU A 518 3.32 -14.37 35.67
N SER A 519 2.21 -15.05 35.40
CA SER A 519 2.02 -16.46 35.74
C SER A 519 1.78 -17.25 34.46
N ILE A 520 2.62 -18.23 34.21
CA ILE A 520 2.59 -19.11 33.04
C ILE A 520 2.30 -20.51 33.54
N VAL A 521 1.14 -21.05 33.20
CA VAL A 521 0.74 -22.41 33.58
C VAL A 521 0.51 -23.26 32.35
N GLY A 522 1.00 -24.50 32.35
CA GLY A 522 0.82 -25.38 31.20
C GLY A 522 0.94 -26.85 31.52
N SER A 523 0.48 -27.67 30.56
CA SER A 523 0.49 -29.12 30.62
C SER A 523 1.16 -29.67 29.37
N VAL A 524 2.11 -30.59 29.52
CA VAL A 524 2.83 -31.21 28.40
C VAL A 524 2.73 -32.74 28.44
N ARG A 525 2.76 -33.37 27.25
CA ARG A 525 2.77 -34.83 27.10
C ARG A 525 3.94 -35.26 26.21
N LYS A 526 4.69 -36.24 26.73
CA LYS A 526 5.88 -36.88 26.15
C LYS A 526 7.02 -35.86 25.91
N ALA A 527 7.67 -35.43 26.99
CA ALA A 527 8.81 -34.52 26.96
C ALA A 527 10.15 -35.29 26.94
N SER A 528 10.61 -35.74 25.78
CA SER A 528 12.00 -36.16 25.58
C SER A 528 12.72 -35.20 24.65
N ALA A 529 13.98 -34.89 24.99
CA ALA A 529 14.99 -34.05 24.33
C ALA A 529 14.52 -32.69 23.75
N ASN A 530 14.33 -31.75 24.67
CA ASN A 530 14.58 -30.33 24.46
C ASN A 530 13.56 -29.54 23.63
N GLY A 531 13.52 -28.24 23.92
CA GLY A 531 12.87 -27.23 23.10
C GLY A 531 11.80 -26.40 23.80
N VAL A 532 11.31 -25.37 23.10
CA VAL A 532 10.50 -24.29 23.68
C VAL A 532 9.04 -24.68 23.82
N ILE A 533 8.56 -24.76 25.06
CA ILE A 533 7.15 -25.03 25.35
C ILE A 533 6.31 -23.78 25.08
N VAL A 534 6.77 -22.61 25.53
CA VAL A 534 6.18 -21.30 25.23
C VAL A 534 7.25 -20.22 25.33
N ALA A 535 7.26 -19.28 24.40
CA ALA A 535 8.12 -18.10 24.46
C ALA A 535 7.36 -16.87 23.97
N GLN A 536 7.75 -15.70 24.43
CA GLN A 536 7.30 -14.42 23.90
C GLN A 536 8.42 -13.41 23.99
N GLY A 537 8.69 -12.73 22.88
CA GLY A 537 9.77 -11.76 22.77
C GLY A 537 11.03 -12.30 22.12
N GLY A 538 12.12 -11.53 22.23
CA GLY A 538 13.28 -11.67 21.37
C GLY A 538 14.58 -11.22 22.02
N ARG A 539 15.60 -10.95 21.19
CA ARG A 539 17.00 -10.69 21.64
C ARG A 539 17.19 -9.57 22.68
N GLU A 540 16.23 -8.69 22.89
CA GLU A 540 16.30 -7.61 23.89
C GLU A 540 15.41 -7.86 25.12
N HIS A 541 14.15 -8.26 24.90
CA HIS A 541 13.17 -8.45 25.97
C HIS A 541 12.29 -9.67 25.68
N GLY A 542 12.00 -10.47 26.70
CA GLY A 542 11.10 -11.61 26.54
C GLY A 542 11.19 -12.63 27.66
N TYR A 543 10.49 -13.74 27.49
CA TYR A 543 10.63 -14.92 28.35
C TYR A 543 10.48 -16.20 27.53
N ALA A 544 10.99 -17.30 28.09
CA ALA A 544 10.79 -18.64 27.53
C ALA A 544 10.68 -19.70 28.62
N VAL A 545 9.66 -20.54 28.55
CA VAL A 545 9.63 -21.82 29.29
C VAL A 545 9.98 -22.93 28.31
N HIS A 546 11.03 -23.67 28.59
CA HIS A 546 11.59 -24.64 27.66
C HIS A 546 12.22 -25.83 28.40
N VAL A 547 12.45 -26.93 27.69
CA VAL A 547 13.20 -28.07 28.21
C VAL A 547 14.62 -28.00 27.68
N LEU A 548 15.60 -28.10 28.57
CA LEU A 548 17.02 -28.11 28.27
C LEU A 548 17.69 -29.27 29.02
N ASP A 549 18.35 -30.16 28.28
CA ASP A 549 18.93 -31.42 28.76
C ASP A 549 17.95 -32.26 29.59
N GLY A 550 16.69 -32.31 29.14
CA GLY A 550 15.61 -33.05 29.81
C GLY A 550 15.11 -32.41 31.11
N ARG A 551 15.54 -31.19 31.45
CA ARG A 551 15.09 -30.43 32.63
C ARG A 551 14.30 -29.21 32.21
N LEU A 552 13.27 -28.85 32.98
CA LEU A 552 12.46 -27.68 32.73
C LEU A 552 13.23 -26.42 33.15
N ALA A 553 13.23 -25.41 32.28
CA ALA A 553 13.84 -24.11 32.49
C ALA A 553 12.85 -22.99 32.19
N PHE A 554 13.01 -21.87 32.91
CA PHE A 554 12.32 -20.62 32.68
C PHE A 554 13.33 -19.48 32.60
N ASP A 555 13.36 -18.85 31.43
CA ASP A 555 14.23 -17.74 31.08
C ASP A 555 13.44 -16.45 31.02
N VAL A 556 14.01 -15.38 31.55
CA VAL A 556 13.52 -14.01 31.37
C VAL A 556 14.67 -13.15 30.89
N ARG A 557 14.45 -12.44 29.79
CA ARG A 557 15.41 -11.55 29.16
C ARG A 557 14.97 -10.10 29.32
N VAL A 558 15.86 -9.27 29.85
CA VAL A 558 15.68 -7.82 30.00
C VAL A 558 16.95 -7.12 29.55
N ASN A 559 16.83 -6.16 28.63
CA ASN A 559 17.96 -5.42 28.04
C ASN A 559 19.04 -6.36 27.47
N GLY A 560 18.62 -7.44 26.81
CA GLY A 560 19.49 -8.43 26.19
C GLY A 560 20.15 -9.43 27.13
N LYS A 561 20.01 -9.26 28.46
CA LYS A 561 20.57 -10.18 29.46
C LYS A 561 19.53 -11.21 29.88
N VAL A 562 19.87 -12.50 29.81
CA VAL A 562 19.01 -13.61 30.24
C VAL A 562 19.29 -13.99 31.69
N THR A 563 18.22 -14.10 32.48
CA THR A 563 18.21 -14.75 33.79
C THR A 563 17.42 -16.05 33.68
N ARG A 564 18.01 -17.17 34.10
CA ARG A 564 17.43 -18.52 34.00
C ARG A 564 17.21 -19.13 35.38
N VAL A 565 16.07 -19.79 35.57
CA VAL A 565 15.86 -20.79 36.63
C VAL A 565 15.59 -22.14 35.98
N MET A 566 16.16 -23.21 36.53
CA MET A 566 16.07 -24.55 35.96
C MET A 566 15.92 -25.59 37.07
N ALA A 567 15.08 -26.59 36.84
CA ALA A 567 14.88 -27.70 37.77
C ALA A 567 16.16 -28.55 37.91
N GLU A 568 16.40 -29.10 39.11
CA GLU A 568 17.54 -30.00 39.35
C GLU A 568 17.32 -31.38 38.73
N GLU A 569 16.09 -31.91 38.84
CA GLU A 569 15.69 -33.22 38.32
C GLU A 569 15.10 -33.13 36.90
N SER A 570 15.24 -34.21 36.13
CA SER A 570 14.63 -34.33 34.80
C SER A 570 13.10 -34.31 34.88
N SER A 571 12.47 -33.67 33.90
CA SER A 571 11.01 -33.55 33.85
C SER A 571 10.34 -34.90 33.56
N PRO A 572 9.21 -35.23 34.23
CA PRO A 572 8.46 -36.45 33.94
C PRO A 572 7.98 -36.53 32.48
N LYS A 573 7.61 -37.72 32.00
CA LYS A 573 7.02 -37.87 30.64
C LYS A 573 5.70 -37.11 30.46
N ARG A 574 4.99 -36.81 31.55
CA ARG A 574 3.78 -35.99 31.57
C ARG A 574 3.80 -35.19 32.86
N PHE A 575 3.67 -33.88 32.74
CA PHE A 575 3.64 -33.00 33.90
C PHE A 575 2.90 -31.71 33.56
N ASP A 576 2.43 -31.08 34.63
CA ASP A 576 1.97 -29.70 34.64
C ASP A 576 3.10 -28.82 35.18
N PHE A 577 3.24 -27.62 34.65
CA PHE A 577 4.21 -26.65 35.12
C PHE A 577 3.56 -25.31 35.44
N GLU A 578 4.21 -24.58 36.33
CA GLU A 578 3.91 -23.18 36.62
C GLU A 578 5.22 -22.40 36.70
N ALA A 579 5.33 -21.32 35.93
CA ALA A 579 6.45 -20.39 35.98
C ALA A 579 5.91 -19.00 36.35
N MET A 580 6.53 -18.33 37.33
CA MET A 580 6.07 -17.04 37.82
C MET A 580 7.20 -16.01 37.80
N LEU A 581 6.88 -14.80 37.35
CA LEU A 581 7.74 -13.62 37.38
C LEU A 581 7.04 -12.50 38.17
N THR A 582 7.70 -11.96 39.18
CA THR A 582 7.33 -10.71 39.85
C THR A 582 8.49 -9.71 39.76
N ALA A 583 8.29 -8.49 40.28
CA ALA A 583 9.37 -7.51 40.34
C ALA A 583 10.61 -8.05 41.09
N ASP A 584 10.39 -8.90 42.10
CA ASP A 584 11.44 -9.35 43.00
C ASP A 584 11.87 -10.81 42.79
N ARG A 585 11.00 -11.67 42.22
CA ARG A 585 11.25 -13.11 42.17
C ARG A 585 10.87 -13.77 40.85
N MET A 586 11.60 -14.84 40.54
CA MET A 586 11.28 -15.78 39.47
C MET A 586 11.19 -17.20 40.05
N THR A 587 10.13 -17.95 39.77
CA THR A 587 9.96 -19.34 40.28
C THR A 587 9.48 -20.29 39.20
N LEU A 588 9.77 -21.58 39.40
CA LEU A 588 9.36 -22.67 38.54
C LEU A 588 8.90 -23.85 39.38
N SER A 589 7.72 -24.39 39.07
CA SER A 589 7.07 -25.50 39.74
C SER A 589 6.67 -26.59 38.74
N VAL A 590 6.72 -27.84 39.20
CA VAL A 590 6.28 -29.02 38.43
C VAL A 590 5.29 -29.81 39.28
N ASN A 591 4.11 -30.11 38.73
CA ASN A 591 3.01 -30.80 39.41
C ASN A 591 2.68 -30.21 40.80
N GLY A 592 2.71 -28.87 40.92
CA GLY A 592 2.40 -28.14 42.15
C GLY A 592 3.52 -28.06 43.19
N LYS A 593 4.70 -28.66 42.94
CA LYS A 593 5.88 -28.51 43.80
C LYS A 593 6.88 -27.54 43.16
N GLN A 594 7.31 -26.52 43.89
CA GLN A 594 8.38 -25.62 43.43
C GLN A 594 9.69 -26.39 43.28
N VAL A 595 10.29 -26.34 42.10
CA VAL A 595 11.53 -27.06 41.74
C VAL A 595 12.72 -26.13 41.54
N ALA A 596 12.49 -24.83 41.31
CA ALA A 596 13.54 -23.83 41.20
C ALA A 596 13.02 -22.40 41.51
N GLY A 597 13.92 -21.48 41.85
CA GLY A 597 13.62 -20.05 41.94
C GLY A 597 14.85 -19.18 42.19
N SER A 598 14.76 -17.90 41.84
CA SER A 598 15.82 -16.90 42.00
C SER A 598 15.25 -15.51 42.27
N ALA A 599 16.14 -14.54 42.53
CA ALA A 599 15.80 -13.13 42.38
C ALA A 599 15.42 -12.85 40.91
N SER A 600 14.44 -11.98 40.70
CA SER A 600 13.98 -11.55 39.37
C SER A 600 15.00 -10.59 38.74
N PRO A 601 15.15 -10.57 37.40
CA PRO A 601 15.81 -9.46 36.71
C PRO A 601 14.99 -8.16 36.68
N GLY A 602 13.81 -8.14 37.31
CA GLY A 602 12.79 -7.11 37.17
C GLY A 602 11.68 -7.57 36.24
N LEU A 603 10.59 -6.81 36.19
CA LEU A 603 9.52 -7.03 35.21
C LEU A 603 10.03 -6.72 33.80
N ILE A 604 9.45 -7.35 32.79
CA ILE A 604 9.79 -7.06 31.39
C ILE A 604 9.30 -5.64 31.09
N PRO A 605 10.18 -4.66 30.81
CA PRO A 605 9.84 -3.24 30.91
C PRO A 605 9.02 -2.71 29.74
N VAL A 606 9.04 -3.42 28.61
CA VAL A 606 8.37 -3.05 27.36
C VAL A 606 7.69 -4.27 26.77
N GLN A 607 6.65 -4.06 25.96
CA GLN A 607 6.00 -5.17 25.27
C GLN A 607 6.97 -5.74 24.23
N PRO A 608 7.32 -7.03 24.29
CA PRO A 608 8.28 -7.58 23.34
C PRO A 608 7.79 -7.51 21.89
N LYS A 609 8.74 -7.34 20.96
CA LYS A 609 8.50 -7.21 19.51
C LYS A 609 7.95 -8.50 18.90
N ASP A 610 8.52 -9.64 19.29
CA ASP A 610 8.09 -10.95 18.81
C ASP A 610 6.87 -11.41 19.64
N GLY A 611 5.87 -11.95 18.95
CA GLY A 611 4.64 -12.44 19.55
C GLY A 611 4.85 -13.68 20.42
N MET A 612 3.77 -14.20 20.99
CA MET A 612 3.85 -15.43 21.80
C MET A 612 3.77 -16.67 20.92
N ASP A 613 4.79 -17.52 20.99
CA ASP A 613 4.85 -18.82 20.34
C ASP A 613 4.65 -19.95 21.35
N ILE A 614 3.93 -21.00 20.95
CA ILE A 614 3.72 -22.22 21.74
C ILE A 614 4.27 -23.42 20.97
N GLY A 615 5.12 -24.21 21.64
CA GLY A 615 5.72 -25.43 21.11
C GLY A 615 6.88 -25.21 20.14
N ARG A 616 7.34 -23.96 19.99
CA ARG A 616 8.54 -23.56 19.22
C ARG A 616 8.86 -22.09 19.54
N ASP A 617 10.00 -21.61 19.05
CA ASP A 617 10.39 -20.20 18.94
C ASP A 617 11.07 -20.07 17.57
N GLU A 618 10.42 -19.40 16.59
CA GLU A 618 10.85 -19.41 15.17
C GLU A 618 11.71 -18.22 14.75
N LEU A 619 11.70 -17.14 15.54
CA LEU A 619 12.27 -15.85 15.15
C LEU A 619 13.57 -15.58 15.91
N SER A 620 13.49 -14.83 17.01
CA SER A 620 14.65 -14.43 17.78
C SER A 620 14.55 -14.98 19.20
N ALA A 621 15.57 -15.73 19.62
CA ALA A 621 15.50 -16.49 20.87
C ALA A 621 15.25 -15.60 22.09
N ALA A 622 14.09 -15.78 22.74
CA ALA A 622 13.77 -15.07 23.98
C ALA A 622 14.62 -15.55 25.16
N GLY A 623 14.95 -16.85 25.19
CA GLY A 623 15.85 -17.46 26.18
C GLY A 623 17.30 -17.63 25.70
N ASP A 624 18.10 -18.35 26.49
CA ASP A 624 19.47 -18.72 26.15
C ASP A 624 19.52 -20.09 25.45
N TYR A 625 19.11 -20.10 24.18
CA TYR A 625 19.11 -21.23 23.25
C TYR A 625 19.12 -20.72 21.80
N THR A 626 19.37 -21.58 20.81
CA THR A 626 19.37 -21.20 19.38
C THR A 626 17.96 -21.30 18.79
N ALA A 627 17.51 -20.28 18.06
CA ALA A 627 16.27 -20.31 17.26
C ALA A 627 16.58 -20.73 15.80
N PRO A 628 15.70 -21.51 15.12
CA PRO A 628 14.42 -21.99 15.63
C PRO A 628 14.60 -23.12 16.66
N ASN A 629 13.78 -23.11 17.72
CA ASN A 629 13.88 -24.10 18.81
C ASN A 629 12.57 -24.89 19.03
N PRO A 630 12.26 -25.87 18.15
CA PRO A 630 11.01 -26.61 18.24
C PRO A 630 11.00 -27.52 19.48
N PHE A 631 9.85 -27.62 20.16
CA PHE A 631 9.69 -28.55 21.27
C PHE A 631 9.40 -29.97 20.78
N GLU A 632 10.25 -30.91 21.17
CA GLU A 632 10.13 -32.34 20.85
C GLU A 632 9.10 -33.04 21.76
N GLY A 633 7.89 -32.48 21.84
CA GLY A 633 6.79 -33.00 22.64
C GLY A 633 5.46 -32.36 22.26
N LYS A 634 4.38 -32.80 22.92
CA LYS A 634 3.06 -32.18 22.71
C LYS A 634 2.74 -31.22 23.84
N VAL A 635 2.65 -29.93 23.51
CA VAL A 635 2.03 -28.94 24.41
C VAL A 635 0.51 -29.17 24.40
N VAL A 636 -0.04 -29.56 25.56
CA VAL A 636 -1.48 -29.88 25.69
C VAL A 636 -2.29 -28.62 26.00
N LYS A 637 -1.75 -27.75 26.86
CA LYS A 637 -2.33 -26.46 27.24
C LYS A 637 -1.22 -25.56 27.73
N VAL A 638 -1.29 -24.27 27.40
CA VAL A 638 -0.51 -23.20 28.04
C VAL A 638 -1.43 -22.00 28.20
N VAL A 639 -1.35 -21.35 29.35
CA VAL A 639 -2.02 -20.09 29.65
C VAL A 639 -1.02 -19.15 30.27
N VAL A 640 -0.92 -17.95 29.73
CA VAL A 640 -0.09 -16.87 30.26
C VAL A 640 -1.01 -15.80 30.80
N THR A 641 -0.87 -15.48 32.08
CA THR A 641 -1.72 -14.55 32.81
C THR A 641 -0.86 -13.38 33.31
N PRO A 642 -1.00 -12.18 32.72
CA PRO A 642 -0.37 -10.99 33.28
C PRO A 642 -1.15 -10.48 34.50
N GLY A 643 -0.43 -10.07 35.56
CA GLY A 643 -0.99 -9.49 36.78
C GLY A 643 -1.68 -8.14 36.54
N PRO A 644 -2.46 -7.59 37.50
CA PRO A 644 -3.16 -6.32 37.31
C PRO A 644 -2.21 -5.15 37.01
N GLU A 645 -2.71 -4.10 36.34
CA GLU A 645 -1.99 -2.83 36.21
C GLU A 645 -1.74 -2.25 37.61
N PRO A 646 -0.57 -1.63 37.89
CA PRO A 646 -0.30 -1.01 39.18
C PRO A 646 -1.36 0.07 39.47
N LYS A 647 -1.88 0.09 40.70
CA LYS A 647 -2.75 1.17 41.21
C LYS A 647 -1.89 2.16 41.98
N ASP A 648 -2.03 3.45 41.67
CA ASP A 648 -1.48 4.54 42.47
C ASP A 648 -2.42 4.82 43.66
N ASP A 649 -2.12 4.20 44.80
CA ASP A 649 -2.69 4.52 46.10
C ASP A 649 -1.63 5.29 46.91
N ASP A 650 -1.80 6.60 47.13
CA ASP A 650 -1.62 7.25 48.45
C ASP A 650 -1.79 8.78 48.38
N GLU A 651 -2.93 9.26 48.90
CA GLU A 651 -3.13 10.63 49.38
C GLU A 651 -2.49 10.76 50.77
N GLY A 652 -1.57 11.72 50.96
CA GLY A 652 -1.03 12.00 52.29
C GLY A 652 -0.20 13.27 52.39
N ASN A 653 -0.79 14.30 53.02
CA ASN A 653 -0.18 15.51 53.58
C ASN A 653 0.29 16.65 52.65
N ALA A 654 -0.59 17.64 52.52
CA ALA A 654 -0.21 19.03 52.33
C ALA A 654 0.49 19.57 53.60
N LYS A 655 1.72 20.11 53.45
CA LYS A 655 2.10 21.45 53.94
C LYS A 655 3.58 21.77 53.66
N GLU A 656 3.76 23.04 53.32
CA GLU A 656 4.97 23.86 53.29
C GLU A 656 5.72 24.00 51.96
N ALA A 657 6.03 25.28 51.70
CA ALA A 657 6.32 25.90 50.43
C ALA A 657 7.83 26.02 50.19
N ASP A 658 8.14 26.30 48.92
CA ASP A 658 9.37 26.89 48.40
C ASP A 658 10.67 26.09 48.53
N ALA A 659 10.98 25.29 47.50
CA ALA A 659 12.25 25.37 46.73
C ALA A 659 12.29 24.28 45.65
N PHE A 660 12.44 24.68 44.38
CA PHE A 660 12.85 23.79 43.30
C PHE A 660 14.35 23.45 43.43
N PRO A 661 14.77 22.17 43.36
CA PRO A 661 16.16 21.80 43.10
C PRO A 661 16.42 21.51 41.60
N ASP A 662 17.61 21.92 41.17
CA ASP A 662 18.16 22.00 39.80
C ASP A 662 18.28 20.68 39.00
N SER A 663 17.49 19.65 39.29
CA SER A 663 17.42 18.40 38.51
C SER A 663 16.11 18.18 37.77
N ALA A 664 15.30 19.24 37.61
CA ALA A 664 14.09 19.23 36.77
C ALA A 664 14.39 19.32 35.25
N PHE A 665 15.67 19.34 34.85
CA PHE A 665 16.06 19.22 33.46
C PHE A 665 16.41 17.77 33.13
N ILE A 666 15.43 17.04 32.59
CA ILE A 666 15.77 16.09 31.54
C ILE A 666 15.75 16.89 30.24
N GLU A 667 16.93 17.25 29.75
CA GLU A 667 17.12 17.47 28.32
C GLU A 667 16.72 16.18 27.59
N VAL A 668 15.59 16.22 26.87
CA VAL A 668 15.48 15.44 25.63
C VAL A 668 15.75 16.42 24.50
N PRO A 669 16.98 16.50 23.98
CA PRO A 669 17.20 17.18 22.73
C PRO A 669 16.59 16.31 21.64
N THR A 670 15.57 16.80 20.94
CA THR A 670 15.56 16.89 19.48
C THR A 670 14.29 17.56 18.99
N ASP A 671 14.33 18.90 18.87
CA ASP A 671 13.78 19.50 17.65
C ASP A 671 14.52 18.83 16.48
N ARG A 672 13.80 18.15 15.58
CA ARG A 672 14.32 17.15 14.62
C ARG A 672 15.11 17.76 13.46
N LYS A 673 16.18 18.46 13.83
CA LYS A 673 16.87 19.57 13.17
C LYS A 673 16.03 20.85 13.21
N PRO A 674 16.31 21.81 14.11
CA PRO A 674 15.85 23.17 13.89
C PRO A 674 16.48 23.65 12.58
N GLY A 675 15.68 23.72 11.51
CA GLY A 675 15.99 24.67 10.44
C GLY A 675 16.07 26.07 11.05
N PRO A 676 16.86 26.99 10.48
CA PRO A 676 16.92 28.34 11.03
C PRO A 676 15.51 28.96 10.97
N VAL A 677 14.91 29.21 12.14
CA VAL A 677 13.80 30.16 12.22
C VAL A 677 14.31 31.55 11.84
N MET A 678 13.42 32.48 11.51
CA MET A 678 13.85 33.86 11.38
C MET A 678 14.49 34.31 12.70
N GLU A 679 15.60 35.04 12.63
CA GLU A 679 16.26 35.59 13.82
C GLU A 679 15.26 36.33 14.71
N ALA A 680 15.38 36.20 16.03
CA ALA A 680 14.47 36.81 17.01
C ALA A 680 14.25 38.32 16.76
N ALA A 681 15.30 39.03 16.34
CA ALA A 681 15.23 40.45 15.98
C ALA A 681 14.34 40.70 14.75
N THR A 682 14.40 39.82 13.74
CA THR A 682 13.57 39.88 12.54
C THR A 682 12.10 39.60 12.87
N ILE A 683 11.82 38.57 13.67
CA ILE A 683 10.46 38.27 14.12
C ILE A 683 9.91 39.45 14.91
N ARG A 684 10.67 40.00 15.86
CA ARG A 684 10.27 41.16 16.67
C ARG A 684 9.96 42.39 15.81
N ALA A 685 10.79 42.68 14.81
CA ALA A 685 10.55 43.75 13.86
C ALA A 685 9.30 43.51 13.00
N GLY A 686 9.09 42.26 12.58
CA GLY A 686 7.91 41.80 11.84
C GLY A 686 6.60 41.93 12.63
N LEU A 687 6.58 41.49 13.88
CA LEU A 687 5.43 41.63 14.79
C LEU A 687 5.07 43.11 14.98
N LYS A 688 6.09 43.97 15.11
CA LYS A 688 5.92 45.41 15.25
C LYS A 688 5.36 46.05 13.97
N SER A 689 5.92 45.74 12.81
CA SER A 689 5.54 46.32 11.51
C SER A 689 4.23 45.75 10.94
N HIS A 690 3.96 44.47 11.19
CA HIS A 690 2.79 43.74 10.70
C HIS A 690 2.64 43.84 9.17
N ASP A 691 3.74 43.68 8.44
CA ASP A 691 3.82 43.90 6.99
C ASP A 691 4.28 42.66 6.19
N ARG A 692 4.77 41.62 6.87
CA ARG A 692 5.33 40.41 6.26
C ARG A 692 5.06 39.16 7.07
N ALA A 693 5.05 38.02 6.40
CA ALA A 693 4.98 36.70 7.01
C ALA A 693 6.25 36.40 7.82
N LEU A 694 6.09 35.71 8.95
CA LEU A 694 7.16 35.40 9.90
C LEU A 694 7.23 33.89 10.12
N TYR A 695 8.37 33.29 9.82
CA TYR A 695 8.64 31.88 10.15
C TYR A 695 9.12 31.79 11.60
N ILE A 696 8.20 31.44 12.48
CA ILE A 696 8.33 31.59 13.94
C ILE A 696 8.71 30.30 14.66
N LYS A 697 8.53 29.14 14.03
CA LYS A 697 8.89 27.86 14.62
C LYS A 697 9.25 26.85 13.54
N ALA A 698 10.38 26.18 13.70
CA ALA A 698 10.84 25.13 12.82
C ALA A 698 10.42 23.73 13.28
N GLY A 699 10.61 22.76 12.38
CA GLY A 699 10.33 21.35 12.62
C GLY A 699 9.03 20.88 11.99
N TRP A 700 8.78 19.58 12.02
CA TRP A 700 7.57 19.04 11.40
C TRP A 700 6.35 19.34 12.28
N ILE A 701 5.51 20.29 11.88
CA ILE A 701 4.26 20.66 12.57
C ILE A 701 3.16 20.77 11.53
N ARG A 702 2.09 20.00 11.70
CA ARG A 702 0.91 20.04 10.84
C ARG A 702 -0.29 20.59 11.60
N ASP A 703 -1.18 21.24 10.85
CA ASP A 703 -2.45 21.80 11.32
C ASP A 703 -2.25 22.73 12.56
N PRO A 704 -1.42 23.78 12.45
CA PRO A 704 -1.10 24.63 13.58
C PRO A 704 -2.28 25.50 14.03
N TYR A 705 -2.50 25.58 15.34
CA TYR A 705 -3.50 26.46 15.94
C TYR A 705 -2.88 27.22 17.12
N ILE A 706 -3.06 28.54 17.15
CA ILE A 706 -2.54 29.42 18.21
C ILE A 706 -3.70 30.05 18.97
N THR A 707 -3.67 29.95 20.30
CA THR A 707 -4.61 30.64 21.20
C THR A 707 -3.89 31.29 22.37
N LEU A 708 -4.57 32.18 23.10
CA LEU A 708 -4.08 32.70 24.37
C LEU A 708 -4.58 31.84 25.54
N GLY A 709 -3.66 31.50 26.43
CA GLY A 709 -3.94 30.77 27.66
C GLY A 709 -4.30 31.67 28.85
N PRO A 710 -4.62 31.06 30.00
CA PRO A 710 -4.99 31.77 31.23
C PRO A 710 -3.87 32.60 31.86
N ASP A 711 -2.62 32.31 31.53
CA ASP A 711 -1.41 33.02 31.93
C ASP A 711 -1.11 34.22 31.00
N GLY A 712 -1.90 34.40 29.94
CA GLY A 712 -1.67 35.40 28.92
C GLY A 712 -0.57 35.01 27.92
N ASP A 713 -0.11 33.76 27.93
CA ASP A 713 0.85 33.26 26.94
C ASP A 713 0.12 32.64 25.74
N TYR A 714 0.82 32.58 24.61
CA TYR A 714 0.37 31.90 23.40
C TYR A 714 0.62 30.40 23.51
N TYR A 715 -0.38 29.60 23.18
CA TYR A 715 -0.33 28.15 23.09
C TYR A 715 -0.49 27.76 21.63
N LEU A 716 0.60 27.26 21.05
CA LEU A 716 0.61 26.65 19.73
C LEU A 716 0.33 25.16 19.87
N THR A 717 -0.65 24.68 19.13
CA THR A 717 -0.96 23.26 18.97
C THR A 717 -0.67 22.79 17.57
N GLY A 718 -0.33 21.51 17.43
CA GLY A 718 -0.22 20.84 16.14
C GLY A 718 0.04 19.34 16.32
N THR A 719 0.05 18.63 15.22
CA THR A 719 0.43 17.21 15.19
C THR A 719 1.82 17.04 14.61
N GLN A 720 2.60 16.12 15.18
CA GLN A 720 3.93 15.70 14.69
C GLN A 720 3.97 14.18 14.48
N PRO A 721 4.91 13.63 13.69
CA PRO A 721 5.16 12.19 13.65
C PRO A 721 5.69 11.73 15.03
N ARG A 722 5.60 10.43 15.31
CA ARG A 722 6.11 9.89 16.58
C ARG A 722 7.63 10.04 16.67
N GLU A 723 8.13 10.11 17.89
CA GLU A 723 9.58 10.09 18.08
C GLU A 723 10.19 8.78 17.55
N GLY A 724 11.27 8.91 16.79
CA GLY A 724 11.97 7.85 16.06
C GLY A 724 11.31 7.37 14.76
N ASP A 725 10.22 7.99 14.29
CA ASP A 725 9.52 7.54 13.08
C ASP A 725 10.42 7.63 11.83
N PRO A 726 10.81 6.49 11.22
CA PRO A 726 11.73 6.48 10.08
C PRO A 726 11.14 7.18 8.85
N ARG A 727 9.80 7.28 8.78
CA ARG A 727 9.10 7.94 7.67
C ARG A 727 9.37 9.44 7.63
N GLU A 728 9.81 10.07 8.71
CA GLU A 728 10.19 11.49 8.71
C GLU A 728 11.44 11.75 7.83
N ALA A 729 12.35 10.77 7.74
CA ALA A 729 13.51 10.86 6.87
C ALA A 729 13.17 10.51 5.40
N GLU A 730 12.22 9.61 5.18
CA GLU A 730 11.85 9.09 3.86
C GLU A 730 10.76 9.94 3.15
N ASN A 731 9.95 10.67 3.92
CA ASN A 731 8.84 11.48 3.45
C ASN A 731 8.94 12.92 4.00
N PRO A 732 9.94 13.71 3.57
CA PRO A 732 10.10 15.09 4.03
C PRO A 732 8.99 16.02 3.52
N TYR A 733 8.14 15.57 2.59
CA TYR A 733 7.20 16.47 1.91
C TYR A 733 5.73 16.09 2.09
N ASN A 734 5.33 15.50 3.23
CA ASN A 734 3.92 15.26 3.59
C ASN A 734 3.05 14.80 2.38
N ILE A 735 3.51 13.75 1.67
CA ILE A 735 3.05 13.42 0.32
C ILE A 735 1.60 12.88 0.21
N GLY A 736 0.85 12.73 1.31
CA GLY A 736 -0.44 12.03 1.29
C GLY A 736 -1.51 12.50 2.29
N LEU A 737 -2.77 12.33 1.90
CA LEU A 737 -3.97 12.42 2.74
C LEU A 737 -4.50 11.00 2.96
N GLY A 738 -4.11 10.30 4.04
CA GLY A 738 -4.55 8.91 4.30
C GLY A 738 -3.42 7.97 4.71
N ASP A 739 -3.47 6.71 4.24
CA ASP A 739 -2.45 5.62 4.27
C ASP A 739 -1.00 6.06 4.55
N GLU A 740 -0.58 7.04 3.75
CA GLU A 740 0.79 7.48 3.53
C GLU A 740 1.15 8.76 4.32
N SER A 741 0.20 9.29 5.08
CA SER A 741 0.41 10.46 5.94
C SER A 741 1.27 10.09 7.14
N ILE A 742 2.35 10.85 7.37
CA ILE A 742 3.25 10.72 8.52
C ILE A 742 2.76 11.47 9.75
N VAL A 743 1.55 12.03 9.70
CA VAL A 743 0.87 12.61 10.86
C VAL A 743 0.88 11.61 12.01
N GLY A 744 1.24 12.05 13.22
CA GLY A 744 1.22 11.18 14.40
C GLY A 744 -0.15 11.11 15.06
N ASP A 745 -0.15 10.55 16.26
CA ASP A 745 -1.35 10.29 17.06
C ASP A 745 -1.39 11.06 18.38
N GLU A 746 -0.59 12.13 18.45
CA GLU A 746 -0.44 12.99 19.62
C GLU A 746 -0.72 14.45 19.26
N VAL A 747 -1.44 15.15 20.13
CA VAL A 747 -1.52 16.61 20.15
C VAL A 747 -0.34 17.12 20.95
N ARG A 748 0.52 17.90 20.29
CA ARG A 748 1.67 18.54 20.92
C ARG A 748 1.43 20.02 21.09
N VAL A 749 1.99 20.57 22.17
CA VAL A 749 1.78 21.95 22.58
C VAL A 749 3.10 22.65 22.83
N TRP A 750 3.19 23.90 22.37
CA TRP A 750 4.27 24.81 22.71
C TRP A 750 3.70 26.10 23.29
N ARG A 751 4.37 26.62 24.32
CA ARG A 751 4.00 27.87 24.99
C ARG A 751 4.99 28.97 24.65
N SER A 752 4.50 30.18 24.39
CA SER A 752 5.34 31.35 24.15
C SER A 752 4.72 32.60 24.73
N SER A 753 5.51 33.44 25.40
CA SER A 753 5.02 34.73 25.88
C SER A 753 5.04 35.82 24.80
N ASP A 754 5.82 35.65 23.72
CA ASP A 754 6.10 36.71 22.74
C ASP A 754 6.06 36.28 21.26
N LEU A 755 5.66 35.04 20.96
CA LEU A 755 5.67 34.40 19.63
C LEU A 755 7.06 34.19 19.03
N ILE A 756 8.13 34.40 19.81
CA ILE A 756 9.52 34.26 19.37
C ILE A 756 10.12 33.03 20.03
N GLU A 757 10.12 33.00 21.37
CA GLU A 757 10.68 31.87 22.12
C GLU A 757 9.57 30.88 22.49
N TRP A 758 9.78 29.60 22.17
CA TRP A 758 8.78 28.56 22.33
C TRP A 758 9.27 27.46 23.28
N GLU A 759 8.62 27.34 24.42
CA GLU A 759 8.77 26.23 25.35
C GLU A 759 7.97 25.03 24.86
N ASN A 760 8.59 23.85 24.77
CA ASN A 760 7.92 22.62 24.40
C ASN A 760 7.26 21.98 25.62
N LEU A 761 5.93 21.86 25.62
CA LEU A 761 5.17 21.21 26.69
C LEU A 761 4.94 19.71 26.43
N GLY A 762 5.40 19.20 25.29
CA GLY A 762 5.28 17.80 24.91
C GLY A 762 3.88 17.41 24.39
N ALA A 763 3.61 16.10 24.41
CA ALA A 763 2.31 15.54 24.04
C ALA A 763 1.33 15.66 25.21
N VAL A 764 0.28 16.46 25.04
CA VAL A 764 -0.74 16.67 26.10
C VAL A 764 -1.95 15.76 25.95
N PHE A 765 -2.20 15.27 24.73
CA PHE A 765 -3.37 14.44 24.40
C PHE A 765 -3.02 13.44 23.29
N THR A 766 -3.59 12.24 23.35
CA THR A 766 -3.34 11.15 22.38
C THR A 766 -4.65 10.61 21.82
N VAL A 767 -4.60 9.87 20.70
CA VAL A 767 -5.78 9.16 20.18
C VAL A 767 -6.35 8.22 21.25
N GLU A 768 -5.52 7.63 22.10
CA GLU A 768 -5.96 6.72 23.17
C GLU A 768 -6.85 7.42 24.20
N ASP A 769 -6.61 8.70 24.47
CA ASP A 769 -7.46 9.51 25.35
C ASP A 769 -8.88 9.65 24.81
N THR A 770 -9.07 9.55 23.49
CA THR A 770 -10.39 9.48 22.84
C THR A 770 -10.98 8.07 22.87
N MET A 771 -10.14 7.04 22.70
CA MET A 771 -10.56 5.64 22.61
C MET A 771 -11.14 5.11 23.92
N LYS A 772 -10.59 5.53 25.08
CA LYS A 772 -11.12 5.19 26.40
C LYS A 772 -12.58 5.65 26.61
N ALA A 773 -13.00 6.72 25.95
CA ALA A 773 -14.32 7.29 26.13
C ALA A 773 -15.41 6.71 25.21
N ARG A 774 -15.07 6.01 24.11
CA ARG A 774 -16.04 5.76 23.03
C ARG A 774 -16.72 4.39 22.95
N SER A 775 -16.18 3.25 23.40
CA SER A 775 -16.93 1.94 23.43
C SER A 775 -16.11 0.64 23.52
N GLY A 776 -14.78 0.61 23.59
CA GLY A 776 -14.06 -0.67 23.50
C GLY A 776 -14.09 -1.31 22.10
N GLN A 777 -14.13 -0.50 21.03
CA GLN A 777 -13.84 -0.92 19.66
C GLN A 777 -12.39 -0.60 19.30
N GLU A 778 -11.71 -1.49 18.57
CA GLU A 778 -10.39 -1.22 17.98
C GLU A 778 -10.53 -0.31 16.75
N ILE A 779 -9.77 0.79 16.72
CA ILE A 779 -9.52 1.57 15.51
C ILE A 779 -8.10 1.23 15.06
N ASN A 780 -7.97 0.52 13.94
CA ASN A 780 -6.70 0.02 13.38
C ASN A 780 -5.69 1.11 12.96
N ARG A 781 -5.99 2.40 13.15
CA ARG A 781 -5.15 3.49 12.65
C ARG A 781 -5.22 4.73 13.55
N ARG A 782 -4.07 5.12 14.10
CA ARG A 782 -3.93 6.20 15.09
C ARG A 782 -3.39 7.46 14.39
N LEU A 783 -4.27 8.38 13.99
CA LEU A 783 -3.91 9.70 13.45
C LEU A 783 -4.75 10.78 14.13
N ILE A 784 -4.16 11.94 14.41
CA ILE A 784 -4.88 13.15 14.84
C ILE A 784 -4.78 14.19 13.74
N TRP A 785 -5.92 14.68 13.26
CA TRP A 785 -5.99 15.80 12.33
C TRP A 785 -6.62 17.01 13.00
N ALA A 786 -6.16 18.21 12.60
CA ALA A 786 -6.71 19.49 13.02
C ALA A 786 -6.90 19.61 14.55
N PRO A 787 -5.85 19.44 15.36
CA PRO A 787 -5.96 19.66 16.79
C PRO A 787 -6.04 21.16 17.12
N GLU A 788 -7.03 21.55 17.90
CA GLU A 788 -7.13 22.89 18.50
C GLU A 788 -7.25 22.77 20.02
N VAL A 789 -6.48 23.56 20.77
CA VAL A 789 -6.69 23.74 22.22
C VAL A 789 -7.36 25.07 22.49
N HIS A 790 -8.46 25.05 23.23
CA HIS A 790 -9.25 26.23 23.58
C HIS A 790 -9.26 26.41 25.08
N TRP A 791 -8.91 27.61 25.56
CA TRP A 791 -9.12 27.96 26.95
C TRP A 791 -10.58 28.40 27.16
N LEU A 792 -11.30 27.74 28.07
CA LEU A 792 -12.72 28.02 28.30
C LEU A 792 -12.99 28.98 29.48
N GLY A 793 -11.95 29.41 30.21
CA GLY A 793 -12.02 30.27 31.39
C GLY A 793 -11.71 29.56 32.71
N ASP A 794 -12.07 28.29 32.81
CA ASP A 794 -11.89 27.41 33.97
C ASP A 794 -11.07 26.14 33.65
N ARG A 795 -11.17 25.66 32.41
CA ARG A 795 -10.51 24.44 31.91
C ARG A 795 -10.19 24.56 30.41
N TRP A 796 -9.46 23.58 29.90
CA TRP A 796 -9.10 23.47 28.49
C TRP A 796 -10.04 22.54 27.74
N ALA A 797 -10.32 22.86 26.48
CA ALA A 797 -10.94 21.97 25.51
C ALA A 797 -9.91 21.58 24.44
N VAL A 798 -9.84 20.30 24.10
CA VAL A 798 -9.09 19.76 22.96
C VAL A 798 -10.08 19.31 21.91
N LEU A 799 -10.09 19.98 20.76
CA LEU A 799 -10.80 19.57 19.56
C LEU A 799 -9.84 18.86 18.64
N HIS A 800 -10.28 17.80 17.99
CA HIS A 800 -9.52 17.14 16.93
C HIS A 800 -10.40 16.19 16.12
N CYS A 801 -9.86 15.66 15.02
CA CYS A 801 -10.52 14.64 14.21
C CYS A 801 -9.68 13.35 14.17
N PRO A 802 -10.02 12.29 14.96
CA PRO A 802 -9.52 10.94 14.70
C PRO A 802 -10.20 10.42 13.42
N ARG A 803 -9.55 10.66 12.28
CA ARG A 803 -9.96 10.19 10.95
C ARG A 803 -11.27 10.78 10.38
N ARG A 804 -12.45 10.36 10.86
CA ARG A 804 -13.77 10.68 10.25
C ARG A 804 -14.79 11.29 11.20
N HIS A 805 -14.45 11.48 12.46
CA HIS A 805 -15.35 12.02 13.48
C HIS A 805 -14.68 13.16 14.20
N SER A 806 -15.42 14.24 14.45
CA SER A 806 -14.98 15.26 15.40
C SER A 806 -14.96 14.70 16.83
N SER A 807 -14.05 15.22 17.64
CA SER A 807 -13.87 14.90 19.05
C SER A 807 -13.68 16.18 19.85
N LEU A 808 -14.20 16.18 21.08
CA LEU A 808 -14.09 17.25 22.05
C LEU A 808 -13.79 16.61 23.40
N ALA A 809 -12.61 16.91 23.94
CA ALA A 809 -12.17 16.49 25.25
C ALA A 809 -11.96 17.70 26.15
N LEU A 810 -12.27 17.59 27.44
CA LEU A 810 -12.09 18.65 28.43
C LEU A 810 -11.10 18.21 29.51
N SER A 811 -10.18 19.09 29.89
CA SER A 811 -9.32 18.87 31.06
C SER A 811 -10.16 18.96 32.35
N ALA A 812 -9.65 18.34 33.43
CA ALA A 812 -10.31 18.37 34.74
C ALA A 812 -10.28 19.77 35.40
N GLY A 813 -9.37 20.64 34.97
CA GLY A 813 -9.20 21.99 35.52
C GLY A 813 -8.24 22.85 34.70
N ARG A 814 -7.56 23.78 35.36
CA ARG A 814 -6.74 24.81 34.69
C ARG A 814 -5.48 24.29 34.00
N GLU A 815 -5.03 23.10 34.36
CA GLU A 815 -3.86 22.47 33.75
C GLU A 815 -4.22 21.83 32.42
N LEU A 816 -3.39 22.05 31.39
CA LEU A 816 -3.55 21.45 30.07
C LEU A 816 -3.02 20.01 30.07
N LYS A 817 -3.68 19.15 30.83
CA LYS A 817 -3.34 17.72 30.96
C LYS A 817 -4.57 16.89 31.30
N GLY A 818 -4.44 15.58 31.12
CA GLY A 818 -5.43 14.61 31.56
C GLY A 818 -5.57 14.52 33.09
N PRO A 819 -6.62 13.83 33.60
CA PRO A 819 -7.56 13.01 32.85
C PRO A 819 -8.55 13.85 32.02
N TRP A 820 -8.88 13.33 30.84
CA TRP A 820 -9.76 13.97 29.86
C TRP A 820 -11.19 13.46 29.96
N THR A 821 -12.17 14.37 29.95
CA THR A 821 -13.60 14.02 29.88
C THR A 821 -14.15 14.31 28.49
N HIS A 822 -15.10 13.50 28.02
CA HIS A 822 -15.67 13.61 26.67
C HIS A 822 -17.17 13.91 26.76
N PRO A 823 -17.56 15.18 26.96
CA PRO A 823 -18.93 15.53 27.33
C PRO A 823 -19.97 15.16 26.26
N MET A 824 -19.56 15.18 24.98
CA MET A 824 -20.43 14.82 23.86
C MET A 824 -20.60 13.31 23.69
N GLN A 825 -19.83 12.45 24.38
CA GLN A 825 -19.94 10.98 24.35
C GLN A 825 -20.03 10.37 22.94
N GLY A 826 -19.30 10.94 21.97
CA GLY A 826 -19.32 10.49 20.58
C GLY A 826 -20.51 10.95 19.73
N LYS A 827 -21.39 11.82 20.26
CA LYS A 827 -22.52 12.43 19.54
C LYS A 827 -22.14 13.61 18.63
N MET A 828 -20.84 13.86 18.44
CA MET A 828 -20.37 14.87 17.49
C MET A 828 -20.53 14.38 16.05
N GLY A 829 -20.74 15.33 15.13
CA GLY A 829 -20.94 15.07 13.71
C GLY A 829 -19.84 14.23 13.05
N GLN A 830 -20.22 13.52 11.98
CA GLN A 830 -19.26 12.91 11.05
C GLN A 830 -18.62 14.04 10.22
N ARG A 831 -17.31 13.97 9.96
CA ARG A 831 -16.44 14.83 9.11
C ARG A 831 -15.31 15.56 9.87
N HIS A 832 -14.48 16.26 9.09
CA HIS A 832 -13.13 16.73 9.41
C HIS A 832 -13.15 18.15 10.06
N ASP A 833 -12.06 18.49 10.75
CA ASP A 833 -11.66 19.80 11.29
C ASP A 833 -12.71 20.54 12.14
N PRO A 834 -13.02 20.05 13.36
CA PRO A 834 -13.90 20.77 14.26
C PRO A 834 -13.22 22.01 14.86
N SER A 835 -13.98 23.09 15.02
CA SER A 835 -13.54 24.31 15.72
C SER A 835 -14.62 24.83 16.67
N LEU A 836 -14.20 25.56 17.70
CA LEU A 836 -15.09 26.21 18.67
C LEU A 836 -15.07 27.73 18.44
N PHE A 837 -16.26 28.32 18.44
CA PHE A 837 -16.46 29.76 18.40
C PHE A 837 -17.29 30.20 19.60
N THR A 838 -16.87 31.23 20.31
CA THR A 838 -17.65 31.84 21.39
C THR A 838 -18.14 33.20 20.92
N ASP A 839 -19.45 33.39 20.92
CA ASP A 839 -20.07 34.65 20.53
C ASP A 839 -20.07 35.66 21.68
N ASP A 840 -20.40 36.92 21.39
CA ASP A 840 -20.36 38.03 22.36
C ASP A 840 -21.29 37.81 23.57
N ASP A 841 -22.36 37.01 23.40
CA ASP A 841 -23.30 36.66 24.47
C ASP A 841 -22.84 35.46 25.33
N GLY A 842 -21.67 34.90 25.04
CA GLY A 842 -21.11 33.72 25.72
C GLY A 842 -21.56 32.39 25.13
N THR A 843 -22.45 32.38 24.14
CA THR A 843 -22.88 31.15 23.48
C THR A 843 -21.71 30.52 22.73
N ARG A 844 -21.47 29.24 22.99
CA ARG A 844 -20.43 28.46 22.31
C ARG A 844 -21.04 27.68 21.15
N TYR A 845 -20.44 27.81 19.99
CA TYR A 845 -20.80 27.11 18.77
C TYR A 845 -19.70 26.14 18.38
N LEU A 846 -20.12 24.95 17.96
CA LEU A 846 -19.26 23.99 17.29
C LEU A 846 -19.42 24.16 15.79
N LEU A 847 -18.29 24.25 15.09
CA LEU A 847 -18.20 24.15 13.65
C LEU A 847 -17.56 22.83 13.25
N TRP A 848 -18.01 22.22 12.15
CA TRP A 848 -17.37 21.02 11.59
C TRP A 848 -17.72 20.80 10.12
N GLY A 849 -16.92 19.98 9.44
CA GLY A 849 -17.19 19.56 8.07
C GLY A 849 -17.22 20.71 7.06
N ASN A 850 -16.62 21.86 7.42
CA ASN A 850 -16.49 23.06 6.62
C ASN A 850 -17.82 23.71 6.18
N THR A 851 -18.92 23.40 6.86
CA THR A 851 -20.26 23.92 6.51
C THR A 851 -21.28 23.84 7.64
N PHE A 852 -21.06 23.07 8.70
CA PHE A 852 -22.04 22.94 9.78
C PHE A 852 -21.68 23.82 10.97
N VAL A 853 -22.70 24.44 11.57
CA VAL A 853 -22.61 25.14 12.84
C VAL A 853 -23.78 24.76 13.75
N ALA A 854 -23.51 24.57 15.04
CA ALA A 854 -24.55 24.33 16.04
C ALA A 854 -24.15 24.92 17.41
N PRO A 855 -25.07 25.57 18.14
CA PRO A 855 -24.83 26.00 19.51
C PRO A 855 -24.75 24.80 20.46
N LEU A 856 -23.85 24.89 21.44
CA LEU A 856 -23.64 23.90 22.50
C LEU A 856 -24.30 24.36 23.80
N SER A 857 -24.62 23.41 24.68
CA SER A 857 -24.96 23.69 26.07
C SER A 857 -23.74 24.18 26.85
N ASP A 858 -23.96 24.85 27.99
CA ASP A 858 -22.88 25.40 28.83
C ASP A 858 -21.86 24.34 29.29
N ASP A 859 -22.32 23.11 29.50
CA ASP A 859 -21.51 21.94 29.87
C ASP A 859 -20.91 21.20 28.66
N LEU A 860 -21.17 21.68 27.44
CA LEU A 860 -20.69 21.15 26.17
C LEU A 860 -21.10 19.69 25.91
N SER A 861 -22.19 19.21 26.51
CA SER A 861 -22.65 17.81 26.42
C SER A 861 -23.66 17.55 25.30
N ARG A 862 -24.29 18.59 24.74
CA ARG A 862 -25.27 18.49 23.65
C ARG A 862 -25.38 19.75 22.81
N TYR A 863 -25.96 19.60 21.62
CA TYR A 863 -26.46 20.73 20.84
C TYR A 863 -27.74 21.28 21.46
N THR A 864 -27.88 22.60 21.51
CA THR A 864 -29.10 23.28 22.01
C THR A 864 -30.07 23.64 20.89
N ALA A 865 -29.63 23.54 19.64
CA ALA A 865 -30.44 23.66 18.43
C ALA A 865 -29.95 22.70 17.35
N GLU A 866 -30.77 22.46 16.34
CA GLU A 866 -30.40 21.63 15.19
C GLU A 866 -29.21 22.24 14.42
N PRO A 867 -28.25 21.42 13.96
CA PRO A 867 -27.15 21.90 13.13
C PRO A 867 -27.62 22.57 11.84
N VAL A 868 -27.03 23.73 11.53
CA VAL A 868 -27.35 24.50 10.31
C VAL A 868 -26.18 24.43 9.34
N ARG A 869 -26.47 24.23 8.05
CA ARG A 869 -25.49 24.40 6.97
C ARG A 869 -25.33 25.87 6.60
N ILE A 870 -24.10 26.35 6.57
CA ILE A 870 -23.70 27.75 6.36
C ILE A 870 -22.82 27.90 5.12
N ASP A 871 -23.32 27.35 4.03
CA ASP A 871 -22.69 27.41 2.70
C ASP A 871 -22.67 28.86 2.16
N PRO A 872 -21.59 29.32 1.50
CA PRO A 872 -21.55 30.61 0.81
C PRO A 872 -22.61 30.72 -0.30
N ALA A 873 -23.04 31.94 -0.60
CA ALA A 873 -23.97 32.19 -1.70
C ALA A 873 -23.35 31.85 -3.06
N GLY A 874 -24.16 31.22 -3.92
CA GLY A 874 -23.78 30.81 -5.26
C GLY A 874 -23.14 29.41 -5.32
N SER A 875 -22.59 29.08 -6.48
CA SER A 875 -21.83 27.86 -6.70
C SER A 875 -20.75 28.12 -7.72
N ARG A 876 -19.61 27.45 -7.57
CA ARG A 876 -18.53 27.42 -8.56
C ARG A 876 -18.44 26.02 -9.20
N PRO A 877 -17.99 25.90 -10.47
CA PRO A 877 -17.79 24.59 -11.07
C PRO A 877 -16.65 23.85 -10.36
N GLY A 878 -16.88 22.60 -9.99
CA GLY A 878 -15.83 21.71 -9.53
C GLY A 878 -15.04 21.11 -10.71
N PRO A 879 -13.95 20.39 -10.42
CA PRO A 879 -13.12 19.76 -11.46
C PRO A 879 -13.86 18.73 -12.33
N ASP A 880 -14.97 18.17 -11.82
CA ASP A 880 -15.86 17.26 -12.53
C ASP A 880 -17.04 17.98 -13.20
N GLY A 881 -17.03 19.31 -13.24
CA GLY A 881 -18.09 20.17 -13.76
C GLY A 881 -19.31 20.31 -12.83
N LYS A 882 -19.33 19.66 -11.66
CA LYS A 882 -20.46 19.77 -10.72
C LYS A 882 -20.37 21.03 -9.86
N PRO A 883 -21.50 21.68 -9.53
CA PRO A 883 -21.49 22.88 -8.68
C PRO A 883 -21.03 22.56 -7.25
N ILE A 884 -20.08 23.36 -6.74
CA ILE A 884 -19.60 23.34 -5.36
C ILE A 884 -20.12 24.58 -4.64
N SER A 885 -20.85 24.37 -3.54
CA SER A 885 -21.46 25.44 -2.72
C SER A 885 -20.83 25.61 -1.34
N ARG A 886 -19.75 24.88 -1.00
CA ARG A 886 -19.08 24.95 0.31
C ARG A 886 -17.88 25.92 0.29
N ILE A 887 -17.52 26.48 1.45
CA ILE A 887 -16.43 27.45 1.57
C ILE A 887 -15.04 26.87 1.24
N GLY A 888 -14.85 25.56 1.39
CA GLY A 888 -13.61 24.88 1.00
C GLY A 888 -13.63 23.35 1.15
N HIS A 889 -12.45 22.72 1.15
CA HIS A 889 -12.26 21.29 1.42
C HIS A 889 -12.07 20.99 2.90
N GLU A 890 -11.27 21.80 3.61
CA GLU A 890 -10.90 21.63 5.02
C GLU A 890 -10.84 23.00 5.75
N GLY A 891 -10.57 23.01 7.06
CA GLY A 891 -10.77 24.16 7.94
C GLY A 891 -12.25 24.48 8.18
N ALA A 892 -12.62 24.96 9.36
CA ALA A 892 -14.01 25.33 9.68
C ALA A 892 -14.05 26.38 10.81
N THR A 893 -13.37 27.52 10.61
CA THR A 893 -13.22 28.53 11.66
C THR A 893 -14.23 29.67 11.49
N MET A 894 -14.64 30.26 12.61
CA MET A 894 -15.52 31.43 12.66
C MET A 894 -14.83 32.55 13.41
N ILE A 895 -14.89 33.78 12.89
CA ILE A 895 -14.53 35.00 13.64
C ILE A 895 -15.65 36.02 13.51
N LYS A 896 -15.62 37.06 14.37
CA LYS A 896 -16.53 38.19 14.30
C LYS A 896 -15.80 39.47 13.94
N VAL A 897 -16.27 40.18 12.92
CA VAL A 897 -15.69 41.45 12.45
C VAL A 897 -16.79 42.48 12.33
N GLY A 898 -16.74 43.54 13.15
CA GLY A 898 -17.73 44.61 13.08
C GLY A 898 -19.17 44.14 13.32
N GLY A 899 -19.36 43.13 14.18
CA GLY A 899 -20.67 42.53 14.45
C GLY A 899 -21.13 41.46 13.45
N LYS A 900 -20.39 41.25 12.36
CA LYS A 900 -20.69 40.25 11.33
C LYS A 900 -19.92 38.95 11.56
N TYR A 901 -20.54 37.84 11.20
CA TYR A 901 -19.96 36.51 11.27
C TYR A 901 -19.19 36.21 10.00
N VAL A 902 -17.94 35.77 10.16
CA VAL A 902 -17.07 35.44 9.04
C VAL A 902 -16.70 33.97 9.13
N HIS A 903 -17.21 33.19 8.20
CA HIS A 903 -16.89 31.78 8.05
C HIS A 903 -15.66 31.64 7.17
N LEU A 904 -14.58 31.08 7.70
CA LEU A 904 -13.34 30.81 6.99
C LEU A 904 -13.16 29.31 6.72
N GLY A 905 -12.62 29.01 5.55
CA GLY A 905 -12.22 27.66 5.19
C GLY A 905 -11.15 27.65 4.11
N THR A 906 -10.50 26.51 3.94
CA THR A 906 -9.38 26.35 3.02
C THR A 906 -9.70 25.41 1.87
N ALA A 907 -9.13 25.68 0.70
CA ALA A 907 -9.25 24.82 -0.47
C ALA A 907 -7.98 24.89 -1.33
N TRP A 908 -7.84 23.92 -2.21
CA TRP A 908 -6.84 23.96 -3.28
C TRP A 908 -7.31 24.98 -4.32
N SER A 909 -6.38 25.80 -4.82
CA SER A 909 -6.66 26.81 -5.84
C SER A 909 -7.36 26.22 -7.07
N THR A 910 -7.01 25.00 -7.46
CA THR A 910 -7.61 24.29 -8.60
C THR A 910 -8.95 23.59 -8.29
N ASP A 911 -9.38 23.59 -7.02
CA ASP A 911 -10.41 22.69 -6.46
C ASP A 911 -10.16 21.18 -6.69
N GLU A 912 -9.00 20.81 -7.25
CA GLU A 912 -8.50 19.44 -7.33
C GLU A 912 -7.64 19.15 -6.10
N GLY A 913 -7.97 18.07 -5.38
CA GLY A 913 -7.23 17.68 -4.19
C GLY A 913 -5.73 17.55 -4.48
N ARG A 914 -4.91 18.29 -3.74
CA ARG A 914 -3.44 18.29 -3.84
C ARG A 914 -2.87 18.79 -5.18
N LYS A 915 -3.55 19.76 -5.81
CA LYS A 915 -3.05 20.48 -6.99
C LYS A 915 -3.16 21.99 -6.79
N GLY A 916 -2.09 22.73 -7.08
CA GLY A 916 -2.05 24.18 -6.83
C GLY A 916 -1.59 24.55 -5.42
N SER A 917 -1.94 25.75 -4.99
CA SER A 917 -1.68 26.26 -3.65
C SER A 917 -2.87 26.01 -2.71
N TYR A 918 -2.58 25.83 -1.42
CA TYR A 918 -3.62 25.64 -0.41
C TYR A 918 -4.02 26.98 0.24
N ASN A 919 -5.18 27.50 -0.16
CA ASN A 919 -5.58 28.90 0.02
C ASN A 919 -6.68 29.06 1.08
N LEU A 920 -6.74 30.23 1.70
CA LEU A 920 -7.76 30.63 2.66
C LEU A 920 -8.83 31.50 1.98
N TYR A 921 -10.08 31.16 2.27
CA TYR A 921 -11.25 31.85 1.75
C TYR A 921 -12.20 32.18 2.89
N TYR A 922 -13.06 33.17 2.68
CA TYR A 922 -14.06 33.57 3.66
C TYR A 922 -15.40 33.94 3.04
N SER A 923 -16.45 33.90 3.85
CA SER A 923 -17.78 34.42 3.52
C SER A 923 -18.39 35.08 4.75
N VAL A 924 -19.30 36.02 4.54
CA VAL A 924 -19.78 36.92 5.60
C VAL A 924 -21.30 36.83 5.75
N ALA A 925 -21.79 36.86 6.97
CA ALA A 925 -23.22 36.90 7.29
C ALA A 925 -23.52 37.84 8.48
N ASP A 926 -24.75 38.36 8.53
CA ASP A 926 -25.25 39.14 9.68
C ASP A 926 -25.68 38.25 10.86
N ARG A 927 -25.91 36.96 10.61
CA ARG A 927 -26.28 35.96 11.61
C ARG A 927 -25.39 34.75 11.44
N ILE A 928 -25.04 34.09 12.54
CA ILE A 928 -24.15 32.93 12.50
C ILE A 928 -24.72 31.78 11.64
N THR A 929 -26.05 31.67 11.55
CA THR A 929 -26.77 30.68 10.72
C THR A 929 -27.05 31.16 9.30
N GLY A 930 -26.53 32.33 8.90
CA GLY A 930 -26.62 32.86 7.55
C GLY A 930 -27.91 33.65 7.23
N PRO A 931 -28.17 33.89 5.93
CA PRO A 931 -27.39 33.41 4.78
C PRO A 931 -25.99 34.05 4.71
N TYR A 932 -25.02 33.30 4.20
CA TYR A 932 -23.68 33.80 3.93
C TYR A 932 -23.59 34.35 2.51
N GLY A 933 -22.81 35.42 2.33
CA GLY A 933 -22.52 36.01 1.03
C GLY A 933 -21.60 35.13 0.16
N PRO A 934 -21.22 35.62 -1.03
CA PRO A 934 -20.31 34.91 -1.92
C PRO A 934 -18.95 34.65 -1.25
N ARG A 935 -18.30 33.56 -1.68
CA ARG A 935 -16.94 33.21 -1.25
C ARG A 935 -15.93 34.24 -1.76
N GLN A 936 -15.07 34.71 -0.87
CA GLN A 936 -14.02 35.70 -1.11
C GLN A 936 -12.64 35.10 -0.82
N PHE A 937 -11.60 35.61 -1.48
CA PHE A 937 -10.21 35.17 -1.28
C PHE A 937 -9.51 35.99 -0.19
N ALA A 938 -9.00 35.31 0.85
CA ALA A 938 -8.22 35.95 1.91
C ALA A 938 -6.71 35.87 1.66
N GLY A 939 -6.18 34.72 1.23
CA GLY A 939 -4.74 34.59 1.00
C GLY A 939 -4.30 33.22 0.51
N ARG A 940 -3.19 33.21 -0.23
CA ARG A 940 -2.54 32.02 -0.78
C ARG A 940 -1.70 31.31 0.30
N PHE A 941 -1.55 29.99 0.23
CA PHE A 941 -0.69 29.20 1.13
C PHE A 941 -1.04 29.23 2.64
N LEU A 942 -2.21 29.73 3.01
CA LEU A 942 -2.69 29.85 4.39
C LEU A 942 -3.41 28.57 4.87
N GLY A 943 -2.86 27.41 4.52
CA GLY A 943 -3.43 26.10 4.82
C GLY A 943 -3.83 25.91 6.30
N HIS A 944 -4.87 25.10 6.55
CA HIS A 944 -5.63 24.94 7.81
C HIS A 944 -6.52 26.13 8.18
N GLY A 945 -6.04 27.37 7.99
CA GLY A 945 -6.90 28.55 7.97
C GLY A 945 -7.35 29.07 9.34
N THR A 946 -6.45 29.09 10.32
CA THR A 946 -6.73 29.49 11.71
C THR A 946 -6.23 30.91 12.01
N PRO A 947 -7.10 31.94 11.88
CA PRO A 947 -6.76 33.30 12.27
C PRO A 947 -6.75 33.48 13.80
N PHE A 948 -5.85 34.33 14.29
CA PHE A 948 -5.80 34.73 15.70
C PHE A 948 -5.36 36.21 15.82
N GLN A 949 -5.62 36.82 16.98
CA GLN A 949 -5.11 38.15 17.28
C GLN A 949 -3.90 38.07 18.20
N ASP A 950 -2.88 38.87 17.90
CA ASP A 950 -1.81 39.10 18.86
C ASP A 950 -2.29 39.97 20.05
N LYS A 951 -1.44 40.09 21.08
CA LYS A 951 -1.69 40.92 22.27
C LYS A 951 -1.96 42.41 21.98
N ASN A 952 -1.70 42.88 20.76
CA ASN A 952 -1.99 44.25 20.31
C ASN A 952 -3.25 44.32 19.42
N GLY A 953 -4.01 43.23 19.32
CA GLY A 953 -5.22 43.13 18.51
C GLY A 953 -4.98 43.01 17.01
N LYS A 954 -3.75 42.78 16.56
CA LYS A 954 -3.45 42.62 15.14
C LYS A 954 -3.75 41.19 14.68
N TRP A 955 -4.35 41.06 13.51
CA TRP A 955 -4.79 39.77 12.97
C TRP A 955 -3.67 39.05 12.22
N TRP A 956 -3.44 37.80 12.60
CA TRP A 956 -2.51 36.88 11.95
C TRP A 956 -3.27 35.61 11.53
N CYS A 957 -2.73 34.89 10.56
CA CYS A 957 -3.15 33.52 10.23
C CYS A 957 -1.95 32.60 10.34
N THR A 958 -2.13 31.41 10.90
CA THR A 958 -1.10 30.37 10.80
C THR A 958 -1.02 29.83 9.38
N ALA A 959 0.16 29.37 9.01
CA ALA A 959 0.47 28.73 7.75
C ALA A 959 1.55 27.67 8.00
N PHE A 960 1.50 26.57 7.26
CA PHE A 960 2.42 25.45 7.42
C PHE A 960 2.80 24.82 6.08
N PHE A 961 3.79 23.94 6.10
CA PHE A 961 4.22 23.17 4.94
C PHE A 961 3.14 22.13 4.55
N ASN A 962 2.50 22.33 3.40
CA ASN A 962 1.50 21.41 2.84
C ASN A 962 1.68 21.23 1.32
N ALA A 963 2.84 20.74 0.90
CA ALA A 963 3.17 20.42 -0.49
C ALA A 963 3.48 18.92 -0.67
N ASN A 964 3.71 18.40 -1.88
CA ASN A 964 4.32 17.06 -2.15
C ASN A 964 5.71 17.20 -2.77
N VAL A 965 6.16 18.44 -2.93
CA VAL A 965 7.44 18.84 -3.49
C VAL A 965 8.11 19.83 -2.52
N PRO A 966 9.43 20.08 -2.65
CA PRO A 966 10.12 21.08 -1.84
C PRO A 966 9.45 22.46 -1.91
N PRO A 967 9.59 23.31 -0.87
CA PRO A 967 9.02 24.64 -0.88
C PRO A 967 9.66 25.50 -1.97
N LEU A 968 8.85 26.37 -2.57
CA LEU A 968 9.25 27.25 -3.66
C LEU A 968 9.85 28.56 -3.14
N SER A 969 10.66 29.20 -3.98
CA SER A 969 11.08 30.58 -3.74
C SER A 969 9.87 31.53 -3.74
N ARG A 970 9.96 32.56 -2.91
CA ARG A 970 8.98 33.65 -2.83
C ARG A 970 9.02 34.59 -4.04
N GLU A 971 10.13 34.61 -4.78
CA GLU A 971 10.32 35.51 -5.92
C GLU A 971 9.42 35.12 -7.09
N GLY A 972 8.60 36.07 -7.57
CA GLY A 972 7.69 35.88 -8.71
C GLY A 972 6.51 34.94 -8.44
N ILE A 973 6.29 34.54 -7.17
CA ILE A 973 5.29 33.54 -6.82
C ILE A 973 3.87 33.99 -7.20
N GLU A 974 3.60 35.29 -7.12
CA GLU A 974 2.33 35.94 -7.44
C GLU A 974 1.83 35.70 -8.87
N THR A 975 2.73 35.41 -9.81
CA THR A 975 2.41 35.18 -11.23
C THR A 975 2.63 33.74 -11.68
N ARG A 976 3.04 32.87 -10.76
CA ARG A 976 3.40 31.49 -11.06
C ARG A 976 2.18 30.58 -10.96
N ASP A 977 1.88 29.89 -12.05
CA ASP A 977 0.92 28.78 -12.10
C ASP A 977 1.49 27.56 -11.35
N LEU A 978 0.70 27.05 -10.40
CA LEU A 978 1.06 25.91 -9.55
C LEU A 978 0.15 24.69 -9.76
N GLY A 979 -0.71 24.68 -10.79
CA GLY A 979 -1.81 23.71 -10.94
C GLY A 979 -1.41 22.24 -11.04
N GLU A 980 -0.15 21.94 -11.36
CA GLU A 980 0.33 20.56 -11.57
C GLU A 980 0.48 19.74 -10.27
N ASN A 981 0.87 20.36 -9.16
CA ASN A 981 1.21 19.69 -7.90
C ASN A 981 0.81 20.53 -6.68
N ALA A 982 0.70 19.91 -5.51
CA ALA A 982 0.55 20.61 -4.25
C ALA A 982 1.84 21.36 -3.92
N GLN A 983 1.81 22.69 -3.99
CA GLN A 983 2.99 23.55 -3.88
C GLN A 983 2.79 24.62 -2.80
N THR A 984 3.88 25.00 -2.13
CA THR A 984 3.87 26.04 -1.10
C THR A 984 5.20 26.78 -1.05
N ILE A 985 5.18 27.98 -0.45
CA ILE A 985 6.39 28.74 -0.07
C ILE A 985 6.68 28.64 1.43
N ASN A 986 5.80 28.00 2.21
CA ASN A 986 6.01 27.83 3.64
C ASN A 986 7.08 26.76 3.89
N GLU A 987 8.02 27.06 4.79
CA GLU A 987 8.98 26.09 5.30
C GLU A 987 8.30 25.09 6.26
N GLN A 988 8.95 23.95 6.51
CA GLN A 988 8.47 23.01 7.53
C GLN A 988 8.44 23.65 8.91
N GLY A 989 7.25 23.72 9.50
CA GLY A 989 7.01 24.35 10.80
C GLY A 989 5.84 25.31 10.71
N VAL A 990 5.95 26.44 11.41
CA VAL A 990 4.87 27.43 11.50
C VAL A 990 5.35 28.78 11.01
N THR A 991 4.64 29.28 10.00
CA THR A 991 4.68 30.67 9.55
C THR A 991 3.41 31.36 10.03
N ILE A 992 3.51 32.60 10.53
CA ILE A 992 2.36 33.46 10.77
C ILE A 992 2.31 34.57 9.73
N VAL A 993 1.16 34.76 9.11
CA VAL A 993 0.96 35.71 8.00
C VAL A 993 0.05 36.83 8.46
N PRO A 994 0.45 38.10 8.32
CA PRO A 994 -0.36 39.22 8.76
C PRO A 994 -1.58 39.39 7.86
N LEU A 995 -2.76 39.54 8.47
CA LEU A 995 -4.03 39.78 7.78
C LEU A 995 -4.49 41.23 7.98
N ASP A 996 -4.92 41.85 6.90
CA ASP A 996 -5.69 43.07 6.93
C ASP A 996 -7.18 42.71 7.04
N VAL A 997 -7.72 42.84 8.25
CA VAL A 997 -9.13 42.56 8.57
C VAL A 997 -9.82 43.87 8.89
N ARG A 998 -10.77 44.29 8.05
CA ARG A 998 -11.46 45.58 8.20
C ARG A 998 -12.95 45.45 7.94
N LEU A 999 -13.72 46.24 8.68
CA LEU A 999 -15.05 46.65 8.26
C LEU A 999 -14.88 47.92 7.42
N LEU A 1000 -15.23 47.86 6.14
CA LEU A 1000 -15.20 49.01 5.24
C LEU A 1000 -16.34 49.98 5.59
N ASP A 1001 -16.23 51.24 5.16
CA ASP A 1001 -17.29 52.25 5.37
C ASP A 1001 -18.64 51.85 4.73
N SER A 1002 -18.60 50.96 3.73
CA SER A 1002 -19.78 50.33 3.13
C SER A 1002 -20.51 49.35 4.05
N GLY A 1003 -19.90 49.00 5.19
CA GLY A 1003 -20.31 47.91 6.07
C GLY A 1003 -19.83 46.53 5.61
N GLU A 1004 -19.05 46.42 4.54
CA GLU A 1004 -18.53 45.13 4.07
C GLU A 1004 -17.28 44.70 4.87
N VAL A 1005 -17.13 43.39 5.12
CA VAL A 1005 -15.92 42.85 5.74
C VAL A 1005 -14.91 42.48 4.66
N SER A 1006 -13.72 43.07 4.74
CA SER A 1006 -12.57 42.76 3.90
C SER A 1006 -11.52 42.02 4.72
N ILE A 1007 -11.08 40.86 4.22
CA ILE A 1007 -9.96 40.10 4.78
C ILE A 1007 -8.96 39.82 3.67
N ARG A 1008 -7.71 40.25 3.87
CA ARG A 1008 -6.63 39.98 2.91
C ARG A 1008 -5.29 39.77 3.60
N ALA A 1009 -4.49 38.82 3.14
CA ALA A 1009 -3.09 38.74 3.55
C ALA A 1009 -2.35 40.03 3.14
N LYS A 1010 -1.53 40.59 4.03
CA LYS A 1010 -0.76 41.81 3.76
C LYS A 1010 0.54 41.54 3.01
N ASP A 1011 1.12 40.38 3.21
CA ASP A 1011 2.35 39.99 2.55
C ASP A 1011 2.09 39.71 1.06
N PRO A 1012 2.76 40.40 0.12
CA PRO A 1012 2.52 40.25 -1.31
C PRO A 1012 2.57 38.81 -1.82
N ALA A 1013 3.44 37.96 -1.26
CA ALA A 1013 3.57 36.56 -1.67
C ALA A 1013 2.33 35.69 -1.35
N TYR A 1014 1.48 36.18 -0.44
CA TYR A 1014 0.24 35.52 0.00
C TYR A 1014 -0.99 36.29 -0.48
N ALA A 1015 -0.84 37.56 -0.84
CA ALA A 1015 -1.94 38.48 -1.05
C ALA A 1015 -2.62 38.37 -2.40
N VAL A 1016 -2.20 37.51 -3.33
CA VAL A 1016 -2.76 37.48 -4.70
C VAL A 1016 -3.12 36.04 -5.10
N PRO A 1017 -4.34 35.79 -5.63
CA PRO A 1017 -4.67 34.52 -6.26
C PRO A 1017 -3.69 34.24 -7.41
N GLY A 1018 -3.18 33.02 -7.49
CA GLY A 1018 -2.31 32.62 -8.60
C GLY A 1018 -3.11 32.38 -9.89
N PRO A 1019 -2.43 32.24 -11.04
CA PRO A 1019 -3.07 31.85 -12.31
C PRO A 1019 -3.80 30.49 -12.24
N ASP A 1020 -3.42 29.65 -11.28
CA ASP A 1020 -4.01 28.34 -10.99
C ASP A 1020 -5.33 28.40 -10.19
N GLU A 1021 -5.78 29.59 -9.77
CA GLU A 1021 -7.05 29.75 -9.06
C GLU A 1021 -8.24 29.51 -9.99
N ALA A 1022 -8.99 28.44 -9.74
CA ALA A 1022 -10.16 28.04 -10.50
C ALA A 1022 -11.36 28.98 -10.31
N GLN A 1023 -11.38 29.74 -9.22
CA GLN A 1023 -12.43 30.72 -8.93
C GLN A 1023 -11.98 32.14 -9.30
N GLU A 1024 -12.81 32.83 -10.08
CA GLU A 1024 -12.69 34.27 -10.29
C GLU A 1024 -13.27 35.01 -9.06
N PHE A 1025 -12.52 35.99 -8.54
CA PHE A 1025 -12.85 36.77 -7.36
C PHE A 1025 -12.99 38.26 -7.68
#